data_AF-A0A8S1B2P2-F1
#
_entry.id   AF-A0A8S1B2P2-F1
#
_cell.length_a   1.000
_cell.length_b   1.000
_cell.length_c   1.000
_cell.angle_alpha   90.00
_cell.angle_beta   90.00
_cell.angle_gamma   90.00
#
_symmetry.space_group_name_H-M   'P 1'
#
loop_
_entity.id
_entity.type
_entity.pdbx_description
1 polymer ?
#
loop_
_entity_poly.entity_id
_entity_poly.type
_entity_poly.pdbx_seq_one_letter_code
_entity_poly.pdbx_strand_id
1 'polypeptide(L)'
;MPEVMISGIPVNFPFEPYEVQKVYMERVIESLQNNTNALLESPTGTGKTLSLLCSSLAWLLVKKAQLQMNAQVGNFSEHSNTLRDSLKAGAGKSKDNTSWGMPKIIYSSRTHSQLTQAMQELKRSGYRHVKATVLGSRDQMCIHPEVSKETNNMNKVHMCQLKVKSRTCYFYNNVESKKEDRSVKGDDILDIEDLVSVGKKLKCCPYYLSKELKQEADIIFMPYNYILDPKSRRANGVELMNNIVILDEAHNVEKMCEESASLQIRTTDVALCIDEITHVMRSFGEQTEEQMDMTVDNSQPKDFTSDDLCVLKEMMLALEKAIDEITVGNEGSTFPGSFIFELLSKAEIRDHNQMAIISLIENLIQYLSTASASPFQKKGVGLQKIVDLLNVVFSGTTHAYKERIKMCYKVHIQIEDKKNKKTDSWGALKTSTSKSAERVLSYWCFSPGFGMKQLLEQNVRSIILTSGTLAPLKPLTSELGIPIGTQLENPHIVKSNQICVKIIGQGPDGVQLNSNYQNRDNPKYISSLGRTILSFSRVVPDGLLVFFPSYPIMSKCQEMWQSEGIWSSINNIKPIFVEPQRKDTFNTIINEFYSKIRDPSTRGACFMAVCRGKVSEGLDFADMNGRAVIITGLPFPPLKDPRIILKKKYLEELRVKDKQFLSGDEWYSLEATRAVNQAIGRVIRHQNDYGAILLCDTRFNSPKLKNQLSAWLRDHINVSNKFGECVSEICRFFKNAEVTLPPPRLKPLLPNELNSCNRETRDSGYVNVSGVTFPVTNSRAVSKEAKKSVSQYPNSNEVYADFSMDFYKNAKSSAYVNEFKPKATKDLFSSIDTVDSQQSTSQCLVTMHKRVADTTMCSNLVKKKKLKIKPFGFEDNLNGEKAETIVEKVPPTSLIDFVKEIKILLETEHYKEFQLSISAYKKGGDYEDFLKILCKLFQNNKMFYLLKGMKRFLKEEHKAIFQDYCDNVKLNR
;
A
#
# COMPACT_ATOMS: atom_id res chain seq x y z
N MET A 1 -4.15 1.07 38.10
CA MET A 1 -3.77 -0.01 37.15
C MET A 1 -2.89 -0.96 37.93
N PRO A 2 -3.18 -2.27 37.96
CA PRO A 2 -2.31 -3.24 38.63
C PRO A 2 -0.91 -3.27 38.01
N GLU A 3 0.08 -3.53 38.85
CA GLU A 3 1.44 -3.84 38.43
C GLU A 3 1.67 -5.34 38.64
N VAL A 4 2.08 -6.04 37.59
CA VAL A 4 2.25 -7.49 37.60
C VAL A 4 3.68 -7.83 37.20
N MET A 5 4.37 -8.59 38.03
CA MET A 5 5.73 -9.06 37.74
C MET A 5 5.70 -10.18 36.71
N ILE A 6 6.27 -9.95 35.53
CA ILE A 6 6.39 -10.92 34.43
C ILE A 6 7.87 -11.05 34.08
N SER A 7 8.46 -12.25 34.22
CA SER A 7 9.87 -12.53 33.90
C SER A 7 10.87 -11.52 34.48
N GLY A 8 10.64 -11.08 35.72
CA GLY A 8 11.46 -10.08 36.43
C GLY A 8 11.23 -8.62 36.02
N ILE A 9 10.25 -8.33 35.16
CA ILE A 9 9.88 -6.98 34.74
C ILE A 9 8.53 -6.59 35.39
N PRO A 10 8.42 -5.44 36.08
CA PRO A 10 7.13 -4.90 36.52
C PRO A 10 6.34 -4.38 35.33
N VAL A 11 5.21 -5.03 35.01
CA VAL A 11 4.32 -4.62 33.93
C VAL A 11 3.06 -3.99 34.53
N ASN A 12 2.96 -2.67 34.42
CA ASN A 12 1.73 -1.93 34.67
C ASN A 12 0.70 -2.26 33.56
N PHE A 13 -0.42 -2.89 33.92
CA PHE A 13 -1.46 -3.32 32.98
C PHE A 13 -2.80 -2.63 33.32
N PRO A 14 -3.64 -2.21 32.35
CA PRO A 14 -4.82 -1.37 32.65
C PRO A 14 -5.88 -2.03 33.56
N PHE A 15 -5.95 -3.35 33.57
CA PHE A 15 -6.87 -4.18 34.36
C PHE A 15 -6.14 -5.46 34.81
N GLU A 16 -6.78 -6.37 35.54
CA GLU A 16 -6.15 -7.65 35.93
C GLU A 16 -5.95 -8.55 34.70
N PRO A 17 -4.71 -8.88 34.29
CA PRO A 17 -4.48 -9.60 33.05
C PRO A 17 -4.94 -11.06 33.13
N TYR A 18 -5.54 -11.56 32.05
CA TYR A 18 -5.90 -12.97 31.91
C TYR A 18 -4.64 -13.85 31.83
N GLU A 19 -4.73 -15.14 32.20
CA GLU A 19 -3.57 -16.06 32.11
C GLU A 19 -2.99 -16.15 30.68
N VAL A 20 -3.83 -16.15 29.64
CA VAL A 20 -3.37 -16.09 28.24
C VAL A 20 -2.62 -14.79 27.91
N GLN A 21 -2.90 -13.68 28.60
CA GLN A 21 -2.17 -12.42 28.47
C GLN A 21 -0.85 -12.47 29.24
N LYS A 22 -0.83 -13.04 30.45
CA LYS A 22 0.41 -13.25 31.23
C LYS A 22 1.42 -14.09 30.44
N VAL A 23 1.00 -15.23 29.89
CA VAL A 23 1.84 -16.09 29.02
C VAL A 23 2.28 -15.36 27.75
N TYR A 24 1.42 -14.53 27.16
CA TYR A 24 1.81 -13.72 25.99
C TYR A 24 2.90 -12.69 26.35
N MET A 25 2.73 -11.97 27.46
CA MET A 25 3.70 -10.97 27.95
C MET A 25 5.03 -11.63 28.36
N GLU A 26 4.99 -12.82 28.96
CA GLU A 26 6.16 -13.64 29.29
C GLU A 26 7.01 -13.90 28.05
N ARG A 27 6.41 -14.40 26.95
CA ARG A 27 7.12 -14.71 25.70
C ARG A 27 7.64 -13.47 24.99
N VAL A 28 6.94 -12.34 25.07
CA VAL A 28 7.48 -11.06 24.58
C VAL A 28 8.72 -10.68 25.36
N ILE A 29 8.66 -10.64 26.70
CA ILE A 29 9.79 -10.23 27.55
C ILE A 29 10.99 -11.16 27.41
N GLU A 30 10.75 -12.48 27.36
CA GLU A 30 11.78 -13.51 27.10
C GLU A 30 12.54 -13.21 25.81
N SER A 31 11.83 -12.96 24.69
CA SER A 31 12.47 -12.67 23.40
C SER A 31 13.31 -11.39 23.40
N LEU A 32 12.87 -10.37 24.14
CA LEU A 32 13.56 -9.09 24.27
C LEU A 32 14.78 -9.16 25.21
N GLN A 33 14.70 -9.95 26.28
CA GLN A 33 15.82 -10.24 27.18
C GLN A 33 16.92 -11.04 26.47
N ASN A 34 16.52 -12.05 25.69
CA ASN A 34 17.45 -12.96 24.99
C ASN A 34 17.94 -12.43 23.63
N ASN A 35 17.43 -11.29 23.15
CA ASN A 35 17.68 -10.74 21.80
C ASN A 35 17.36 -11.75 20.68
N THR A 36 16.25 -12.48 20.82
CA THR A 36 15.77 -13.43 19.82
C THR A 36 14.58 -12.86 19.05
N ASN A 37 14.30 -13.42 17.88
CA ASN A 37 13.06 -13.16 17.17
C ASN A 37 11.94 -14.04 17.73
N ALA A 38 10.71 -13.53 17.71
CA ALA A 38 9.54 -14.22 18.24
C ALA A 38 8.42 -14.36 17.21
N LEU A 39 7.71 -15.48 17.27
CA LEU A 39 6.52 -15.76 16.46
C LEU A 39 5.34 -16.10 17.38
N LEU A 40 4.43 -15.15 17.56
CA LEU A 40 3.40 -15.17 18.61
C LEU A 40 1.99 -15.16 18.00
N GLU A 41 1.33 -16.30 17.93
CA GLU A 41 -0.12 -16.36 17.70
C GLU A 41 -0.88 -16.21 19.01
N SER A 42 -1.92 -15.37 18.98
CA SER A 42 -3.01 -15.45 19.95
C SER A 42 -4.33 -15.05 19.28
N PRO A 43 -5.45 -15.75 19.52
CA PRO A 43 -6.71 -15.47 18.84
C PRO A 43 -7.25 -14.04 18.99
N THR A 44 -8.33 -13.72 18.27
CA THR A 44 -9.03 -12.43 18.44
C THR A 44 -9.67 -12.31 19.82
N GLY A 45 -9.75 -11.08 20.34
CA GLY A 45 -10.39 -10.82 21.64
C GLY A 45 -9.59 -11.21 22.90
N THR A 46 -8.37 -11.76 22.76
CA THR A 46 -7.46 -12.03 23.90
C THR A 46 -6.72 -10.79 24.42
N GLY A 47 -6.80 -9.64 23.73
CA GLY A 47 -6.08 -8.42 24.12
C GLY A 47 -4.60 -8.38 23.67
N LYS A 48 -4.27 -9.04 22.54
CA LYS A 48 -2.94 -9.03 21.90
C LYS A 48 -2.23 -7.67 21.95
N THR A 49 -2.78 -6.67 21.27
CA THR A 49 -2.16 -5.35 21.07
C THR A 49 -1.78 -4.68 22.38
N LEU A 50 -2.65 -4.76 23.40
CA LEU A 50 -2.39 -4.21 24.72
C LEU A 50 -1.31 -5.00 25.48
N SER A 51 -1.38 -6.34 25.44
CA SER A 51 -0.36 -7.23 26.06
C SER A 51 1.03 -6.98 25.46
N LEU A 52 1.10 -6.87 24.13
CA LEU A 52 2.29 -6.57 23.35
C LEU A 52 2.88 -5.20 23.70
N LEU A 53 2.07 -4.13 23.65
CA LEU A 53 2.52 -2.78 24.00
C LEU A 53 3.01 -2.71 25.45
N CYS A 54 2.23 -3.18 26.43
CA CYS A 54 2.57 -3.08 27.84
C CYS A 54 3.87 -3.83 28.18
N SER A 55 4.02 -5.07 27.71
CA SER A 55 5.23 -5.88 27.94
C SER A 55 6.48 -5.30 27.27
N SER A 56 6.38 -4.87 26.00
CA SER A 56 7.51 -4.27 25.29
C SER A 56 7.94 -2.93 25.90
N LEU A 57 6.98 -2.09 26.33
CA LEU A 57 7.27 -0.78 26.94
C LEU A 57 7.81 -0.91 28.37
N ALA A 58 7.28 -1.84 29.17
CA ALA A 58 7.83 -2.17 30.49
C ALA A 58 9.29 -2.61 30.38
N TRP A 59 9.58 -3.56 29.48
CA TRP A 59 10.95 -4.00 29.21
C TRP A 59 11.84 -2.84 28.75
N LEU A 60 11.34 -1.96 27.86
CA LEU A 60 12.11 -0.83 27.35
C LEU A 60 12.49 0.14 28.46
N LEU A 61 11.55 0.51 29.33
CA LEU A 61 11.79 1.42 30.45
C LEU A 61 12.81 0.84 31.44
N VAL A 62 12.66 -0.43 31.83
CA VAL A 62 13.65 -1.12 32.68
C VAL A 62 15.02 -1.17 31.99
N LYS A 63 15.07 -1.47 30.68
CA LYS A 63 16.33 -1.56 29.95
C LYS A 63 17.04 -0.20 29.83
N LYS A 64 16.27 0.87 29.66
CA LYS A 64 16.78 2.25 29.68
C LYS A 64 17.37 2.62 31.04
N ALA A 65 16.67 2.34 32.13
CA ALA A 65 17.16 2.60 33.48
C ALA A 65 18.47 1.84 33.76
N GLN A 66 18.55 0.56 33.39
CA GLN A 66 19.78 -0.24 33.49
C GLN A 66 20.95 0.38 32.69
N LEU A 67 20.71 0.82 31.45
CA LEU A 67 21.75 1.43 30.61
C LEU A 67 22.20 2.79 31.17
N GLN A 68 21.29 3.60 31.71
CA GLN A 68 21.60 4.88 32.35
C GLN A 68 22.42 4.69 33.64
N MET A 69 22.05 3.73 34.49
CA MET A 69 22.83 3.37 35.68
C MET A 69 24.24 2.89 35.29
N ASN A 70 24.35 1.99 34.31
CA ASN A 70 25.66 1.50 33.84
C ASN A 70 26.55 2.62 33.26
N ALA A 71 25.95 3.62 32.59
CA ALA A 71 26.68 4.79 32.09
C ALA A 71 27.15 5.71 33.23
N GLN A 72 26.35 5.88 34.29
CA GLN A 72 26.72 6.67 35.47
C GLN A 72 27.80 6.00 36.34
N VAL A 73 27.80 4.66 36.41
CA VAL A 73 28.78 3.86 37.18
C VAL A 73 30.14 3.72 36.47
N GLY A 74 30.32 4.30 35.27
CA GLY A 74 31.62 4.43 34.61
C GLY A 74 32.20 3.15 34.00
N ASN A 75 31.42 2.08 33.92
CA ASN A 75 31.89 0.72 33.60
C ASN A 75 32.15 0.46 32.09
N PHE A 76 32.63 1.48 31.36
CA PHE A 76 32.70 1.52 29.89
C PHE A 76 34.14 1.58 29.32
N SER A 77 35.14 1.13 30.11
CA SER A 77 36.55 1.51 29.90
C SER A 77 37.34 0.72 28.84
N GLU A 78 36.98 -0.51 28.46
CA GLU A 78 37.92 -1.37 27.69
C GLU A 78 37.46 -1.83 26.30
N HIS A 79 36.15 -1.88 26.00
CA HIS A 79 35.67 -2.40 24.70
C HIS A 79 35.11 -1.35 23.74
N SER A 80 35.00 -0.08 24.16
CA SER A 80 34.37 0.96 23.34
C SER A 80 35.34 1.71 22.42
N ASN A 81 36.63 1.81 22.76
CA ASN A 81 37.54 2.73 22.06
C ASN A 81 37.90 2.22 20.65
N THR A 82 38.23 0.93 20.52
CA THR A 82 38.53 0.28 19.21
C THR A 82 37.37 0.34 18.21
N LEU A 83 36.12 0.18 18.67
CA LEU A 83 34.92 0.35 17.85
C LEU A 83 34.67 1.82 17.47
N ARG A 84 34.89 2.75 18.40
CA ARG A 84 34.65 4.19 18.19
C ARG A 84 35.59 4.79 17.15
N ASP A 85 36.85 4.37 17.14
CA ASP A 85 37.85 4.88 16.19
C ASP A 85 37.67 4.24 14.79
N SER A 86 37.28 2.96 14.72
CA SER A 86 36.97 2.28 13.46
C SER A 86 35.72 2.87 12.77
N LEU A 87 34.71 3.31 13.53
CA LEU A 87 33.50 3.93 12.98
C LEU A 87 33.69 5.40 12.55
N LYS A 88 34.57 6.15 13.23
CA LYS A 88 34.92 7.53 12.84
C LYS A 88 35.62 7.62 11.48
N ALA A 89 36.35 6.58 11.08
CA ALA A 89 37.02 6.53 9.78
C ALA A 89 36.05 6.35 8.60
N GLY A 90 34.84 5.83 8.83
CA GLY A 90 33.87 5.50 7.78
C GLY A 90 32.70 6.49 7.62
N ALA A 91 32.45 7.37 8.60
CA ALA A 91 31.29 8.27 8.61
C ALA A 91 31.71 9.74 8.51
N GLY A 92 31.41 10.38 7.38
CA GLY A 92 31.56 11.83 7.22
C GLY A 92 30.77 12.63 8.25
N LYS A 93 31.28 13.81 8.62
CA LYS A 93 30.80 14.69 9.70
C LYS A 93 29.26 14.80 9.77
N SER A 94 28.64 14.00 10.63
CA SER A 94 27.25 14.19 11.09
C SER A 94 27.26 14.66 12.54
N LYS A 95 26.28 15.48 12.94
CA LYS A 95 26.20 16.05 14.29
C LYS A 95 26.18 14.94 15.35
N ASP A 96 26.90 15.14 16.44
CA ASP A 96 26.95 14.22 17.58
C ASP A 96 25.55 13.97 18.17
N ASN A 97 24.92 12.88 17.73
CA ASN A 97 23.67 12.40 18.32
C ASN A 97 24.01 11.56 19.55
N THR A 98 23.63 12.04 20.73
CA THR A 98 24.04 11.48 22.04
C THR A 98 23.27 10.20 22.45
N SER A 99 22.45 9.62 21.57
CA SER A 99 21.64 8.41 21.83
C SER A 99 22.40 7.09 21.59
N TRP A 100 23.64 6.98 22.06
CA TRP A 100 24.49 5.82 21.79
C TRP A 100 23.93 4.53 22.43
N GLY A 101 23.47 3.59 21.61
CA GLY A 101 23.16 2.21 22.01
C GLY A 101 21.82 1.95 22.70
N MET A 102 20.93 2.94 22.83
CA MET A 102 19.61 2.76 23.44
C MET A 102 18.61 2.18 22.42
N PRO A 103 17.98 1.01 22.67
CA PRO A 103 17.02 0.43 21.73
C PRO A 103 15.73 1.26 21.66
N LYS A 104 15.11 1.32 20.49
CA LYS A 104 13.75 1.87 20.26
C LYS A 104 12.80 0.76 19.80
N ILE A 105 11.50 0.96 20.01
CA ILE A 105 10.45 0.08 19.47
C ILE A 105 9.92 0.68 18.16
N ILE A 106 9.98 -0.10 17.09
CA ILE A 106 9.31 0.20 15.82
C ILE A 106 8.05 -0.67 15.79
N TYR A 107 6.90 -0.05 16.03
CA TYR A 107 5.61 -0.71 15.99
C TYR A 107 5.03 -0.59 14.59
N SER A 108 4.65 -1.72 13.99
CA SER A 108 4.17 -1.73 12.61
C SER A 108 2.96 -2.62 12.43
N SER A 109 2.07 -2.19 11.53
CA SER A 109 0.88 -2.92 11.12
C SER A 109 0.56 -2.66 9.65
N ARG A 110 -0.43 -3.36 9.10
CA ARG A 110 -0.79 -3.32 7.68
C ARG A 110 -1.48 -2.01 7.27
N THR A 111 -2.25 -1.38 8.16
CA THR A 111 -3.05 -0.19 7.85
C THR A 111 -2.92 0.92 8.90
N HIS A 112 -3.16 2.17 8.48
CA HIS A 112 -3.16 3.33 9.39
C HIS A 112 -4.27 3.29 10.45
N SER A 113 -5.42 2.69 10.16
CA SER A 113 -6.50 2.52 11.15
C SER A 113 -6.09 1.57 12.28
N GLN A 114 -5.36 0.49 11.97
CA GLN A 114 -4.79 -0.42 12.98
C GLN A 114 -3.71 0.28 13.84
N LEU A 115 -2.86 1.12 13.22
CA LEU A 115 -1.90 1.94 13.97
C LEU A 115 -2.61 2.93 14.91
N THR A 116 -3.68 3.58 14.43
CA THR A 116 -4.51 4.49 15.24
C THR A 116 -5.16 3.77 16.43
N GLN A 117 -5.68 2.55 16.21
CA GLN A 117 -6.21 1.70 17.29
C GLN A 117 -5.11 1.37 18.32
N ALA A 118 -3.92 0.96 17.89
CA ALA A 118 -2.80 0.67 18.80
C ALA A 118 -2.34 1.92 19.59
N MET A 119 -2.33 3.10 18.95
CA MET A 119 -2.02 4.37 19.63
C MET A 119 -3.11 4.76 20.65
N GLN A 120 -4.39 4.48 20.38
CA GLN A 120 -5.47 4.68 21.36
C GLN A 120 -5.35 3.75 22.57
N GLU A 121 -4.95 2.49 22.38
CA GLU A 121 -4.65 1.58 23.49
C GLU A 121 -3.43 2.05 24.29
N LEU A 122 -2.40 2.58 23.63
CA LEU A 122 -1.26 3.22 24.32
C LEU A 122 -1.70 4.45 25.15
N LYS A 123 -2.52 5.36 24.58
CA LYS A 123 -3.12 6.52 25.27
C LYS A 123 -3.92 6.09 26.53
N ARG A 124 -4.54 4.92 26.52
CA ARG A 124 -5.33 4.34 27.64
C ARG A 124 -4.49 3.58 28.67
N SER A 125 -3.20 3.35 28.42
CA SER A 125 -2.32 2.55 29.27
C SER A 125 -1.55 3.38 30.31
N GLY A 126 -0.89 2.70 31.27
CA GLY A 126 0.05 3.34 32.20
C GLY A 126 1.25 3.99 31.50
N TYR A 127 1.54 3.60 30.27
CA TYR A 127 2.67 4.06 29.46
C TYR A 127 2.35 5.28 28.57
N ARG A 128 1.24 5.98 28.81
CA ARG A 128 0.88 7.21 28.07
C ARG A 128 1.98 8.30 28.08
N HIS A 129 2.85 8.26 29.08
CA HIS A 129 3.98 9.19 29.27
C HIS A 129 5.21 8.86 28.39
N VAL A 130 5.21 7.74 27.66
CA VAL A 130 6.31 7.34 26.80
C VAL A 130 6.28 8.15 25.50
N LYS A 131 7.44 8.66 25.08
CA LYS A 131 7.59 9.43 23.83
C LYS A 131 7.20 8.59 22.61
N ALA A 132 6.04 8.85 22.04
CA ALA A 132 5.51 8.15 20.87
C ALA A 132 5.41 9.09 19.65
N THR A 133 5.64 8.56 18.45
CA THR A 133 5.37 9.27 17.19
C THR A 133 4.82 8.33 16.12
N VAL A 134 4.19 8.88 15.09
CA VAL A 134 3.67 8.14 13.93
C VAL A 134 4.21 8.70 12.62
N LEU A 135 4.65 7.81 11.73
CA LEU A 135 5.03 8.16 10.36
C LEU A 135 3.87 7.88 9.40
N GLY A 136 3.46 8.89 8.65
CA GLY A 136 2.40 8.83 7.64
C GLY A 136 2.85 9.33 6.27
N SER A 137 1.99 9.15 5.27
CA SER A 137 2.28 9.60 3.91
C SER A 137 2.08 11.11 3.74
N ARG A 138 2.65 11.68 2.66
CA ARG A 138 2.36 13.06 2.28
C ARG A 138 0.89 13.27 1.89
N ASP A 139 0.18 12.24 1.47
CA ASP A 139 -1.26 12.33 1.17
C ASP A 139 -2.09 12.62 2.43
N GLN A 140 -1.67 12.11 3.59
CA GLN A 140 -2.34 12.31 4.87
C GLN A 140 -1.85 13.56 5.60
N MET A 141 -0.53 13.80 5.58
CA MET A 141 0.13 14.81 6.43
C MET A 141 0.41 16.15 5.75
N CYS A 142 0.23 16.30 4.44
CA CYS A 142 0.53 17.56 3.75
C CYS A 142 -0.60 18.59 3.87
N ILE A 143 -0.28 19.76 4.42
CA ILE A 143 -1.20 20.91 4.57
C ILE A 143 -0.93 22.06 3.59
N HIS A 144 0.03 21.90 2.66
CA HIS A 144 0.36 22.93 1.67
C HIS A 144 -0.66 22.94 0.52
N PRO A 145 -1.32 24.08 0.20
CA PRO A 145 -2.54 24.10 -0.63
C PRO A 145 -2.37 23.60 -2.07
N GLU A 146 -1.20 23.79 -2.67
CA GLU A 146 -0.88 23.24 -4.01
C GLU A 146 -0.54 21.74 -3.93
N VAL A 147 0.46 21.38 -3.12
CA VAL A 147 0.99 20.01 -3.00
C VAL A 147 -0.08 19.02 -2.52
N SER A 148 -0.98 19.41 -1.61
CA SER A 148 -2.02 18.52 -1.08
C SER A 148 -3.06 18.14 -2.14
N LYS A 149 -3.32 19.01 -3.13
CA LYS A 149 -4.33 18.81 -4.19
C LYS A 149 -3.89 17.87 -5.32
N GLU A 150 -2.60 17.65 -5.48
CA GLU A 150 -2.09 16.72 -6.49
C GLU A 150 -2.56 15.28 -6.19
N THR A 151 -3.11 14.60 -7.19
CA THR A 151 -3.66 13.24 -7.03
C THR A 151 -2.61 12.15 -7.19
N ASN A 152 -1.54 12.41 -7.96
CA ASN A 152 -0.45 11.46 -8.14
C ASN A 152 0.61 11.65 -7.03
N ASN A 153 0.77 10.61 -6.20
CA ASN A 153 1.71 10.59 -5.08
C ASN A 153 3.17 10.87 -5.51
N MET A 154 3.62 10.41 -6.68
CA MET A 154 4.99 10.68 -7.15
C MET A 154 5.21 12.19 -7.38
N ASN A 155 4.31 12.83 -8.11
CA ASN A 155 4.32 14.27 -8.35
C ASN A 155 4.28 15.05 -7.02
N LYS A 156 3.46 14.59 -6.08
CA LYS A 156 3.34 15.18 -4.73
C LYS A 156 4.63 15.09 -3.93
N VAL A 157 5.33 13.95 -3.99
CA VAL A 157 6.67 13.77 -3.40
C VAL A 157 7.66 14.74 -4.04
N HIS A 158 7.69 14.82 -5.37
CA HIS A 158 8.65 15.67 -6.09
C HIS A 158 8.42 17.16 -5.83
N MET A 159 7.19 17.66 -5.99
CA MET A 159 6.86 19.07 -5.68
C MET A 159 7.12 19.44 -4.22
N CYS A 160 6.88 18.52 -3.29
CA CYS A 160 7.24 18.69 -1.88
C CYS A 160 8.77 18.85 -1.73
N GLN A 161 9.57 17.98 -2.36
CA GLN A 161 11.03 18.06 -2.34
C GLN A 161 11.57 19.34 -2.99
N LEU A 162 11.05 19.76 -4.14
CA LEU A 162 11.44 21.02 -4.80
C LEU A 162 11.17 22.23 -3.90
N LYS A 163 9.97 22.33 -3.32
CA LYS A 163 9.62 23.45 -2.42
C LYS A 163 10.41 23.45 -1.11
N VAL A 164 10.88 22.29 -0.67
CA VAL A 164 11.80 22.15 0.48
C VAL A 164 13.23 22.55 0.11
N LYS A 165 13.78 22.03 -1.00
CA LYS A 165 15.12 22.39 -1.51
C LYS A 165 15.24 23.90 -1.76
N SER A 166 14.25 24.50 -2.43
CA SER A 166 14.17 25.95 -2.70
C SER A 166 13.76 26.81 -1.50
N ARG A 167 13.48 26.22 -0.33
CA ARG A 167 12.95 26.91 0.88
C ARG A 167 11.67 27.71 0.65
N THR A 168 10.90 27.43 -0.41
CA THR A 168 9.61 28.09 -0.71
C THR A 168 8.43 27.51 0.09
N CYS A 169 8.59 26.34 0.71
CA CYS A 169 7.54 25.75 1.56
C CYS A 169 7.47 26.43 2.95
N TYR A 170 6.58 27.43 3.08
CA TYR A 170 6.33 28.15 4.34
C TYR A 170 6.16 27.23 5.57
N PHE A 171 5.37 26.15 5.42
CA PHE A 171 5.12 25.21 6.52
C PHE A 171 6.38 24.42 6.94
N TYR A 172 7.27 24.08 6.01
CA TYR A 172 8.51 23.36 6.32
C TYR A 172 9.50 24.25 7.06
N ASN A 173 9.65 25.50 6.61
CA ASN A 173 10.56 26.47 7.22
C ASN A 173 10.26 26.73 8.71
N ASN A 174 9.00 26.56 9.13
CA ASN A 174 8.55 26.72 10.51
C ASN A 174 8.73 25.47 11.40
N VAL A 175 9.21 24.32 10.89
CA VAL A 175 9.29 23.08 11.69
C VAL A 175 10.31 23.22 12.82
N GLU A 176 11.51 23.70 12.53
CA GLU A 176 12.61 23.80 13.50
C GLU A 176 12.27 24.74 14.67
N SER A 177 11.54 25.83 14.42
CA SER A 177 11.14 26.80 15.44
C SER A 177 9.86 26.41 16.22
N LYS A 178 9.16 25.35 15.79
CA LYS A 178 7.89 24.88 16.41
C LYS A 178 7.95 23.48 17.01
N LYS A 179 9.04 22.73 16.83
CA LYS A 179 9.19 21.38 17.41
C LYS A 179 9.22 21.35 18.95
N GLU A 180 9.57 22.46 19.59
CA GLU A 180 9.60 22.61 21.06
C GLU A 180 8.28 23.15 21.65
N ASP A 181 7.24 23.36 20.84
CA ASP A 181 5.94 23.85 21.34
C ASP A 181 5.29 22.84 22.30
N ARG A 182 4.64 23.31 23.36
CA ARG A 182 3.92 22.45 24.33
C ARG A 182 2.83 21.60 23.66
N SER A 183 2.25 22.06 22.55
CA SER A 183 1.27 21.30 21.76
C SER A 183 1.91 20.14 20.97
N VAL A 184 3.25 20.03 20.96
CA VAL A 184 4.05 19.06 20.21
C VAL A 184 4.82 18.14 21.15
N LYS A 185 5.48 18.71 22.18
CA LYS A 185 6.25 17.98 23.21
C LYS A 185 5.50 17.79 24.55
N GLY A 186 4.19 17.96 24.55
CA GLY A 186 3.35 17.68 25.73
C GLY A 186 3.26 16.18 26.04
N ASP A 187 2.62 15.86 27.16
CA ASP A 187 2.39 14.46 27.61
C ASP A 187 1.34 13.71 26.75
N ASP A 188 0.69 14.40 25.82
CA ASP A 188 -0.32 13.83 24.92
C ASP A 188 0.33 13.20 23.69
N ILE A 189 0.10 11.91 23.50
CA ILE A 189 0.51 11.18 22.29
C ILE A 189 -0.26 11.74 21.08
N LEU A 190 0.45 12.13 20.02
CA LEU A 190 -0.17 12.67 18.80
C LEU A 190 -0.28 11.59 17.72
N ASP A 191 -1.50 11.28 17.28
CA ASP A 191 -1.74 10.49 16.06
C ASP A 191 -1.67 11.35 14.77
N ILE A 192 -2.05 10.79 13.61
CA ILE A 192 -1.88 11.48 12.32
C ILE A 192 -2.82 12.69 12.23
N GLU A 193 -4.06 12.51 12.67
CA GLU A 193 -5.12 13.51 12.71
C GLU A 193 -4.79 14.61 13.73
N ASP A 194 -4.25 14.24 14.90
CA ASP A 194 -3.71 15.17 15.91
C ASP A 194 -2.57 16.01 15.31
N LEU A 195 -1.55 15.37 14.72
CA LEU A 195 -0.38 16.05 14.11
C LEU A 195 -0.79 17.03 12.99
N VAL A 196 -1.77 16.66 12.16
CA VAL A 196 -2.30 17.56 11.12
C VAL A 196 -3.04 18.75 11.73
N SER A 197 -3.78 18.54 12.83
CA SER A 197 -4.50 19.59 13.53
C SER A 197 -3.54 20.57 14.25
N VAL A 198 -2.52 20.04 14.91
CA VAL A 198 -1.42 20.81 15.53
C VAL A 198 -0.64 21.59 14.46
N GLY A 199 -0.27 20.96 13.34
CA GLY A 199 0.46 21.64 12.26
C GLY A 199 -0.34 22.76 11.59
N LYS A 200 -1.67 22.62 11.46
CA LYS A 200 -2.56 23.72 11.02
C LYS A 200 -2.56 24.87 12.03
N LYS A 201 -2.67 24.58 13.34
CA LYS A 201 -2.67 25.57 14.43
C LYS A 201 -1.33 26.33 14.53
N LEU A 202 -0.21 25.62 14.48
CA LEU A 202 1.15 26.17 14.61
C LEU A 202 1.76 26.66 13.30
N LYS A 203 1.08 26.44 12.16
CA LYS A 203 1.55 26.73 10.79
C LYS A 203 2.89 26.06 10.45
N CYS A 204 3.10 24.84 10.94
CA CYS A 204 4.29 24.00 10.67
C CYS A 204 3.90 22.70 9.94
N CYS A 205 4.84 22.10 9.20
CA CYS A 205 4.56 20.94 8.35
C CYS A 205 4.49 19.63 9.17
N PRO A 206 3.32 18.95 9.26
CA PRO A 206 3.18 17.72 10.05
C PRO A 206 4.11 16.58 9.59
N TYR A 207 4.29 16.44 8.27
CA TYR A 207 5.11 15.39 7.66
C TYR A 207 6.61 15.48 8.02
N TYR A 208 7.15 16.70 8.16
CA TYR A 208 8.53 16.89 8.60
C TYR A 208 8.64 16.95 10.12
N LEU A 209 7.62 17.47 10.82
CA LEU A 209 7.56 17.46 12.27
C LEU A 209 7.63 16.03 12.84
N SER A 210 6.89 15.07 12.27
CA SER A 210 6.95 13.67 12.71
C SER A 210 8.33 13.03 12.51
N LYS A 211 9.10 13.47 11.51
CA LYS A 211 10.49 13.03 11.28
C LYS A 211 11.48 13.59 12.30
N GLU A 212 11.28 14.80 12.80
CA GLU A 212 12.04 15.33 13.93
C GLU A 212 11.68 14.57 15.22
N LEU A 213 10.40 14.39 15.52
CA LEU A 213 9.93 13.67 16.71
C LEU A 213 10.43 12.21 16.77
N LYS A 214 10.60 11.55 15.62
CA LYS A 214 11.22 10.22 15.49
C LYS A 214 12.63 10.12 16.12
N GLN A 215 13.38 11.22 16.15
CA GLN A 215 14.73 11.24 16.74
C GLN A 215 14.67 11.07 18.27
N GLU A 216 13.67 11.65 18.93
CA GLU A 216 13.47 11.55 20.38
C GLU A 216 12.49 10.44 20.80
N ALA A 217 11.76 9.84 19.86
CA ALA A 217 10.75 8.84 20.17
C ALA A 217 11.32 7.50 20.66
N ASP A 218 10.60 6.90 21.60
CA ASP A 218 10.84 5.59 22.21
C ASP A 218 10.09 4.49 21.47
N ILE A 219 8.87 4.83 21.01
CA ILE A 219 8.04 4.00 20.15
C ILE A 219 7.64 4.77 18.88
N ILE A 220 7.86 4.15 17.72
CA ILE A 220 7.59 4.73 16.40
C ILE A 220 6.56 3.86 15.69
N PHE A 221 5.38 4.40 15.42
CA PHE A 221 4.31 3.74 14.67
C PHE A 221 4.47 4.00 13.16
N MET A 222 4.52 2.95 12.32
CA MET A 222 4.59 3.09 10.86
C MET A 222 4.01 1.88 10.11
N PRO A 223 3.53 2.01 8.85
CA PRO A 223 3.07 0.87 8.07
C PRO A 223 4.18 -0.13 7.68
N TYR A 224 3.84 -1.40 7.48
CA TYR A 224 4.80 -2.45 7.11
C TYR A 224 5.72 -2.11 5.94
N ASN A 225 5.18 -1.48 4.90
CA ASN A 225 5.96 -1.15 3.71
C ASN A 225 7.05 -0.10 4.00
N TYR A 226 7.00 0.65 5.11
CA TYR A 226 8.08 1.57 5.49
C TYR A 226 9.30 0.83 6.08
N ILE A 227 9.15 -0.45 6.43
CA ILE A 227 10.21 -1.30 6.99
C ILE A 227 10.68 -2.33 5.96
N LEU A 228 9.72 -2.99 5.29
CA LEU A 228 9.97 -4.12 4.39
C LEU A 228 10.49 -3.69 3.01
N ASP A 229 10.02 -2.58 2.44
CA ASP A 229 10.57 -2.03 1.19
C ASP A 229 11.84 -1.20 1.49
N PRO A 230 13.02 -1.56 0.96
CA PRO A 230 14.26 -0.82 1.14
C PRO A 230 14.20 0.65 0.66
N LYS A 231 13.42 0.95 -0.39
CA LYS A 231 13.25 2.30 -0.93
C LYS A 231 12.50 3.19 0.06
N SER A 232 11.34 2.73 0.55
CA SER A 232 10.55 3.41 1.58
C SER A 232 11.29 3.53 2.91
N ARG A 233 12.06 2.50 3.31
CA ARG A 233 12.89 2.51 4.53
C ARG A 233 13.94 3.62 4.49
N ARG A 234 14.70 3.73 3.39
CA ARG A 234 15.67 4.81 3.16
C ARG A 234 14.99 6.18 3.11
N ALA A 235 13.88 6.34 2.38
CA ALA A 235 13.18 7.62 2.23
C ALA A 235 12.60 8.20 3.55
N ASN A 236 12.35 7.34 4.55
CA ASN A 236 11.91 7.73 5.89
C ASN A 236 13.05 7.77 6.93
N GLY A 237 14.26 7.37 6.55
CA GLY A 237 15.44 7.30 7.42
C GLY A 237 15.20 6.35 8.60
N VAL A 238 14.60 5.18 8.36
CA VAL A 238 14.30 4.23 9.44
C VAL A 238 15.53 3.38 9.72
N GLU A 239 16.14 3.63 10.88
CA GLU A 239 17.30 2.90 11.39
C GLU A 239 16.84 1.64 12.13
N LEU A 240 17.43 0.49 11.80
CA LEU A 240 17.07 -0.80 12.41
C LEU A 240 18.10 -1.33 13.42
N MET A 241 19.33 -0.81 13.39
CA MET A 241 20.44 -1.28 14.23
C MET A 241 20.07 -1.20 15.72
N ASN A 242 20.15 -2.34 16.43
CA ASN A 242 19.80 -2.49 17.85
C ASN A 242 18.36 -2.06 18.23
N ASN A 243 17.47 -1.85 17.24
CA ASN A 243 16.06 -1.55 17.48
C ASN A 243 15.21 -2.82 17.46
N ILE A 244 14.04 -2.75 18.10
CA ILE A 244 13.04 -3.82 18.14
C ILE A 244 12.01 -3.55 17.05
N VAL A 245 11.71 -4.54 16.20
CA VAL A 245 10.68 -4.44 15.17
C VAL A 245 9.50 -5.32 15.55
N ILE A 246 8.34 -4.71 15.75
CA ILE A 246 7.08 -5.39 16.04
C ILE A 246 6.20 -5.34 14.79
N LEU A 247 5.81 -6.50 14.27
CA LEU A 247 4.87 -6.65 13.16
C LEU A 247 3.54 -7.22 13.69
N ASP A 248 2.52 -6.37 13.90
CA ASP A 248 1.19 -6.76 14.39
C ASP A 248 0.16 -6.85 13.25
N GLU A 249 -0.62 -7.93 13.23
CA GLU A 249 -1.36 -8.48 12.09
C GLU A 249 -0.48 -9.06 10.95
N ALA A 250 0.60 -9.75 11.36
CA ALA A 250 1.67 -10.27 10.50
C ALA A 250 1.29 -11.36 9.48
N HIS A 251 0.02 -11.76 9.40
CA HIS A 251 -0.45 -12.80 8.47
C HIS A 251 -0.34 -12.42 6.98
N ASN A 252 0.05 -11.18 6.66
CA ASN A 252 0.35 -10.71 5.29
C ASN A 252 1.83 -10.40 5.05
N VAL A 253 2.73 -10.63 6.02
CA VAL A 253 4.15 -10.26 5.91
C VAL A 253 4.83 -11.03 4.78
N GLU A 254 4.54 -12.33 4.62
CA GLU A 254 5.03 -13.14 3.50
C GLU A 254 4.76 -12.44 2.15
N LYS A 255 3.47 -12.15 1.90
CA LYS A 255 3.01 -11.51 0.66
C LYS A 255 3.60 -10.10 0.48
N MET A 256 3.70 -9.31 1.55
CA MET A 256 4.28 -7.96 1.48
C MET A 256 5.78 -8.01 1.15
N CYS A 257 6.53 -8.96 1.72
CA CYS A 257 7.94 -9.18 1.35
C CYS A 257 8.07 -9.53 -0.13
N GLU A 258 7.30 -10.49 -0.64
CA GLU A 258 7.29 -10.83 -2.07
C GLU A 258 6.92 -9.65 -2.97
N GLU A 259 5.86 -8.91 -2.63
CA GLU A 259 5.38 -7.78 -3.43
C GLU A 259 6.36 -6.61 -3.43
N SER A 260 6.99 -6.28 -2.29
CA SER A 260 8.03 -5.24 -2.21
C SER A 260 9.30 -5.59 -3.00
N ALA A 261 9.60 -6.87 -3.15
CA ALA A 261 10.74 -7.39 -3.88
C ALA A 261 10.44 -7.67 -5.37
N SER A 262 9.19 -7.51 -5.81
CA SER A 262 8.72 -7.83 -7.16
C SER A 262 8.42 -6.58 -8.00
N LEU A 263 8.56 -6.70 -9.32
CA LEU A 263 8.26 -5.61 -10.27
C LEU A 263 7.55 -6.13 -11.53
N GLN A 264 6.83 -5.24 -12.21
CA GLN A 264 6.28 -5.46 -13.55
C GLN A 264 6.53 -4.24 -14.42
N ILE A 265 6.92 -4.48 -15.68
CA ILE A 265 7.08 -3.48 -16.74
C ILE A 265 6.31 -3.96 -17.98
N ARG A 266 5.62 -3.02 -18.61
CA ARG A 266 4.94 -3.22 -19.90
C ARG A 266 5.79 -2.64 -21.02
N THR A 267 5.65 -3.13 -22.25
CA THR A 267 6.25 -2.45 -23.41
C THR A 267 5.77 -0.99 -23.52
N THR A 268 4.55 -0.69 -23.07
CA THR A 268 4.05 0.68 -22.96
C THR A 268 4.78 1.54 -21.92
N ASP A 269 5.29 0.98 -20.82
CA ASP A 269 6.12 1.73 -19.85
C ASP A 269 7.48 2.11 -20.45
N VAL A 270 8.10 1.20 -21.23
CA VAL A 270 9.37 1.44 -21.93
C VAL A 270 9.19 2.45 -23.05
N ALA A 271 8.12 2.29 -23.86
CA ALA A 271 7.77 3.26 -24.88
C ALA A 271 7.55 4.66 -24.27
N LEU A 272 6.84 4.78 -23.15
CA LEU A 272 6.67 6.06 -22.43
C LEU A 272 8.01 6.66 -21.97
N CYS A 273 8.97 5.85 -21.52
CA CYS A 273 10.32 6.30 -21.17
C CYS A 273 11.05 6.90 -22.39
N ILE A 274 11.05 6.20 -23.53
CA ILE A 274 11.65 6.68 -24.80
C ILE A 274 10.99 8.00 -25.25
N ASP A 275 9.68 8.10 -25.07
CA ASP A 275 8.85 9.26 -25.42
C ASP A 275 9.09 10.46 -24.48
N GLU A 276 9.44 10.22 -23.21
CA GLU A 276 9.84 11.22 -22.22
C GLU A 276 11.25 11.75 -22.51
N ILE A 277 12.23 10.87 -22.78
CA ILE A 277 13.59 11.25 -23.19
C ILE A 277 13.54 12.08 -24.48
N THR A 278 12.77 11.63 -25.48
CA THR A 278 12.61 12.35 -26.76
C THR A 278 11.95 13.73 -26.57
N HIS A 279 11.09 13.92 -25.57
CA HIS A 279 10.55 15.24 -25.25
C HIS A 279 11.64 16.16 -24.69
N VAL A 280 12.46 15.68 -23.75
CA VAL A 280 13.60 16.45 -23.21
C VAL A 280 14.56 16.86 -24.33
N MET A 281 14.92 15.92 -25.23
CA MET A 281 15.80 16.21 -26.37
C MET A 281 15.27 17.33 -27.27
N ARG A 282 13.96 17.38 -27.56
CA ARG A 282 13.38 18.47 -28.38
C ARG A 282 13.47 19.82 -27.68
N SER A 283 13.15 19.87 -26.38
CA SER A 283 13.25 21.11 -25.61
C SER A 283 14.69 21.58 -25.40
N PHE A 284 15.69 20.70 -25.53
CA PHE A 284 17.10 21.09 -25.63
C PHE A 284 17.43 21.71 -27.01
N GLY A 285 16.93 21.13 -28.10
CA GLY A 285 17.08 21.71 -29.45
C GLY A 285 16.48 23.12 -29.54
N GLU A 286 15.22 23.27 -29.13
CA GLU A 286 14.48 24.54 -29.15
C GLU A 286 15.19 25.65 -28.32
N GLN A 287 15.68 25.32 -27.12
CA GLN A 287 16.42 26.27 -26.27
C GLN A 287 17.78 26.70 -26.85
N THR A 288 18.37 25.92 -27.77
CA THR A 288 19.67 26.25 -28.37
C THR A 288 19.53 27.23 -29.54
N GLU A 289 18.36 27.30 -30.19
CA GLU A 289 18.08 28.25 -31.26
C GLU A 289 17.61 29.62 -30.73
N GLU A 290 16.89 29.67 -29.61
CA GLU A 290 16.40 30.94 -29.01
C GLU A 290 17.45 31.70 -28.18
N GLN A 291 18.59 31.09 -27.83
CA GLN A 291 19.64 31.73 -26.99
C GLN A 291 20.62 32.65 -27.74
N MET A 292 20.28 33.11 -28.94
CA MET A 292 21.06 34.14 -29.66
C MET A 292 20.66 35.59 -29.33
N ASP A 293 19.71 35.84 -28.42
CA ASP A 293 19.33 37.20 -28.03
C ASP A 293 19.06 37.40 -26.51
N MET A 294 19.76 38.38 -25.93
CA MET A 294 19.56 39.08 -24.64
C MET A 294 19.29 38.30 -23.32
N THR A 295 20.34 38.18 -22.51
CA THR A 295 20.37 38.40 -21.04
C THR A 295 19.14 38.03 -20.18
N VAL A 296 18.98 36.73 -19.86
CA VAL A 296 18.35 36.30 -18.60
C VAL A 296 19.17 35.16 -18.00
N ASP A 297 19.60 35.34 -16.75
CA ASP A 297 20.39 34.34 -16.01
C ASP A 297 19.52 33.16 -15.55
N ASN A 298 19.30 32.21 -16.46
CA ASN A 298 18.64 30.93 -16.22
C ASN A 298 19.66 29.79 -16.05
N SER A 299 20.79 30.06 -15.39
CA SER A 299 21.88 29.11 -15.14
C SER A 299 21.54 28.07 -14.04
N GLN A 300 20.46 27.31 -14.23
CA GLN A 300 20.35 26.00 -13.59
C GLN A 300 21.45 25.10 -14.18
N PRO A 301 22.41 24.59 -13.38
CA PRO A 301 23.37 23.62 -13.88
C PRO A 301 22.63 22.38 -14.37
N LYS A 302 22.75 22.08 -15.66
CA LYS A 302 22.20 20.89 -16.29
C LYS A 302 23.21 19.76 -16.10
N ASP A 303 22.95 18.87 -15.15
CA ASP A 303 23.83 17.73 -14.80
C ASP A 303 23.85 16.60 -15.86
N PHE A 304 23.61 16.91 -17.14
CA PHE A 304 23.55 15.97 -18.27
C PHE A 304 23.68 16.69 -19.61
N THR A 305 24.28 16.02 -20.59
CA THR A 305 24.54 16.53 -21.95
C THR A 305 23.53 16.01 -22.99
N SER A 306 23.57 16.55 -24.21
CA SER A 306 22.77 16.01 -25.31
C SER A 306 23.23 14.60 -25.74
N ASP A 307 24.51 14.28 -25.57
CA ASP A 307 25.04 12.96 -25.91
C ASP A 307 24.57 11.90 -24.91
N ASP A 308 24.49 12.25 -23.62
CA ASP A 308 23.90 11.38 -22.58
C ASP A 308 22.44 11.02 -22.89
N LEU A 309 21.66 11.98 -23.43
CA LEU A 309 20.28 11.74 -23.87
C LEU A 309 20.21 10.78 -25.07
N CYS A 310 21.12 10.92 -26.03
CA CYS A 310 21.22 10.02 -27.18
C CYS A 310 21.54 8.59 -26.72
N VAL A 311 22.60 8.41 -25.91
CA VAL A 311 22.99 7.11 -25.37
C VAL A 311 21.86 6.48 -24.56
N LEU A 312 21.25 7.21 -23.63
CA LEU A 312 20.13 6.69 -22.84
C LEU A 312 18.95 6.27 -23.71
N LYS A 313 18.64 7.02 -24.77
CA LYS A 313 17.57 6.67 -25.72
C LYS A 313 17.90 5.41 -26.52
N GLU A 314 19.14 5.25 -26.99
CA GLU A 314 19.59 4.04 -27.67
C GLU A 314 19.50 2.81 -26.76
N MET A 315 19.89 2.94 -25.49
CA MET A 315 19.75 1.88 -24.48
C MET A 315 18.28 1.48 -24.24
N MET A 316 17.36 2.46 -24.15
CA MET A 316 15.93 2.16 -23.99
C MET A 316 15.32 1.50 -25.23
N LEU A 317 15.72 1.90 -26.45
CA LEU A 317 15.31 1.26 -27.71
C LEU A 317 15.86 -0.18 -27.81
N ALA A 318 17.11 -0.40 -27.38
CA ALA A 318 17.69 -1.74 -27.31
C ALA A 318 16.96 -2.64 -26.29
N LEU A 319 16.50 -2.08 -25.16
CA LEU A 319 15.67 -2.78 -24.18
C LEU A 319 14.30 -3.15 -24.74
N GLU A 320 13.62 -2.22 -25.41
CA GLU A 320 12.33 -2.48 -26.08
C GLU A 320 12.46 -3.61 -27.10
N LYS A 321 13.44 -3.51 -28.00
CA LYS A 321 13.76 -4.56 -28.98
C LYS A 321 14.06 -5.91 -28.32
N ALA A 322 14.85 -5.92 -27.25
CA ALA A 322 15.21 -7.15 -26.55
C ALA A 322 14.01 -7.83 -25.85
N ILE A 323 12.98 -7.07 -25.45
CA ILE A 323 11.70 -7.60 -24.94
C ILE A 323 10.83 -8.15 -26.09
N ASP A 324 10.87 -7.51 -27.26
CA ASP A 324 10.09 -7.91 -28.43
C ASP A 324 10.67 -9.14 -29.18
N GLU A 325 11.97 -9.37 -29.11
CA GLU A 325 12.63 -10.58 -29.64
C GLU A 325 12.24 -11.87 -28.89
N ILE A 326 11.73 -11.77 -27.65
CA ILE A 326 11.42 -12.96 -26.83
C ILE A 326 10.21 -13.69 -27.39
N THR A 327 10.31 -15.01 -27.57
CA THR A 327 9.20 -15.86 -27.98
C THR A 327 8.26 -16.12 -26.80
N VAL A 328 6.99 -15.75 -26.95
CA VAL A 328 5.96 -15.88 -25.90
C VAL A 328 4.94 -16.95 -26.30
N GLY A 329 4.81 -18.00 -25.50
CA GLY A 329 3.80 -19.04 -25.69
C GLY A 329 2.38 -18.58 -25.28
N ASN A 330 1.36 -19.40 -25.59
CA ASN A 330 -0.04 -19.09 -25.29
C ASN A 330 -0.34 -18.86 -23.80
N GLU A 331 0.43 -19.47 -22.89
CA GLU A 331 0.33 -19.30 -21.43
C GLU A 331 1.46 -18.41 -20.86
N GLY A 332 2.16 -17.67 -21.72
CA GLY A 332 3.39 -16.93 -21.40
C GLY A 332 4.65 -17.80 -21.43
N SER A 333 5.80 -17.14 -21.31
CA SER A 333 7.13 -17.78 -21.23
C SER A 333 7.79 -17.46 -19.89
N THR A 334 8.42 -18.45 -19.25
CA THR A 334 9.04 -18.28 -17.92
C THR A 334 10.51 -18.68 -17.95
N PHE A 335 11.36 -17.81 -17.39
CA PHE A 335 12.82 -17.95 -17.33
C PHE A 335 13.33 -17.85 -15.87
N PRO A 336 14.53 -18.38 -15.56
CA PRO A 336 15.16 -18.21 -14.25
C PRO A 336 15.36 -16.73 -13.89
N GLY A 337 15.40 -16.41 -12.60
CA GLY A 337 15.60 -15.03 -12.13
C GLY A 337 16.87 -14.34 -12.63
N SER A 338 17.89 -15.09 -13.02
CA SER A 338 19.14 -14.57 -13.61
C SER A 338 18.98 -14.04 -15.04
N PHE A 339 17.94 -14.43 -15.77
CA PHE A 339 17.69 -13.98 -17.15
C PHE A 339 17.50 -12.46 -17.26
N ILE A 340 17.10 -11.78 -16.18
CA ILE A 340 16.97 -10.32 -16.17
C ILE A 340 18.30 -9.61 -16.45
N PHE A 341 19.43 -10.18 -16.01
CA PHE A 341 20.75 -9.63 -16.26
C PHE A 341 21.17 -9.81 -17.73
N GLU A 342 20.81 -10.94 -18.34
CA GLU A 342 21.03 -11.17 -19.77
C GLU A 342 20.21 -10.18 -20.61
N LEU A 343 18.92 -10.02 -20.29
CA LEU A 343 18.02 -9.07 -20.95
C LEU A 343 18.52 -7.63 -20.85
N LEU A 344 18.92 -7.18 -19.65
CA LEU A 344 19.48 -5.84 -19.44
C LEU A 344 20.84 -5.66 -20.13
N SER A 345 21.66 -6.71 -20.22
CA SER A 345 22.97 -6.65 -20.89
C SER A 345 22.86 -6.43 -22.41
N LYS A 346 21.75 -6.85 -23.05
CA LYS A 346 21.42 -6.53 -24.45
C LYS A 346 21.14 -5.04 -24.67
N ALA A 347 20.73 -4.33 -23.63
CA ALA A 347 20.54 -2.88 -23.59
C ALA A 347 21.77 -2.13 -23.04
N GLU A 348 22.93 -2.81 -22.96
CA GLU A 348 24.18 -2.32 -22.37
C GLU A 348 24.12 -1.96 -20.87
N ILE A 349 23.03 -2.29 -20.17
CA ILE A 349 22.87 -2.07 -18.73
C ILE A 349 23.56 -3.20 -17.95
N ARG A 350 24.57 -2.87 -17.15
CA ARG A 350 25.46 -3.80 -16.44
C ARG A 350 25.79 -3.31 -15.02
N ASP A 351 26.37 -4.18 -14.19
CA ASP A 351 26.64 -3.87 -12.77
C ASP A 351 27.49 -2.60 -12.56
N HIS A 352 28.39 -2.28 -13.49
CA HIS A 352 29.35 -1.17 -13.37
C HIS A 352 28.81 0.19 -13.83
N ASN A 353 27.80 0.24 -14.72
CA ASN A 353 27.24 1.49 -15.24
C ASN A 353 25.83 1.81 -14.69
N GLN A 354 25.14 0.83 -14.08
CA GLN A 354 23.78 1.00 -13.55
C GLN A 354 23.60 2.19 -12.59
N MET A 355 24.58 2.49 -11.73
CA MET A 355 24.52 3.66 -10.83
C MET A 355 24.53 5.00 -11.58
N ALA A 356 25.34 5.12 -12.64
CA ALA A 356 25.39 6.33 -13.46
C ALA A 356 24.08 6.51 -14.25
N ILE A 357 23.53 5.41 -14.79
CA ILE A 357 22.24 5.40 -15.51
C ILE A 357 21.09 5.81 -14.58
N ILE A 358 21.04 5.28 -13.35
CA ILE A 358 20.05 5.69 -12.34
C ILE A 358 20.18 7.20 -12.06
N SER A 359 21.39 7.71 -11.80
CA SER A 359 21.61 9.13 -11.51
C SER A 359 21.19 10.03 -12.68
N LEU A 360 21.51 9.64 -13.92
CA LEU A 360 21.10 10.36 -15.13
C LEU A 360 19.57 10.42 -15.23
N ILE A 361 18.88 9.29 -15.04
CA ILE A 361 17.42 9.25 -15.11
C ILE A 361 16.78 10.07 -13.97
N GLU A 362 17.32 10.04 -12.75
CA GLU A 362 16.83 10.85 -11.63
C GLU A 362 16.98 12.36 -11.90
N ASN A 363 18.08 12.79 -12.53
CA ASN A 363 18.29 14.16 -12.99
C ASN A 363 17.26 14.57 -14.06
N LEU A 364 16.94 13.68 -15.01
CA LEU A 364 15.91 13.93 -16.03
C LEU A 364 14.50 14.04 -15.44
N ILE A 365 14.16 13.21 -14.45
CA ILE A 365 12.89 13.31 -13.70
C ILE A 365 12.82 14.65 -12.97
N GLN A 366 13.92 15.13 -12.37
CA GLN A 366 13.99 16.44 -11.73
C GLN A 366 13.82 17.60 -12.74
N TYR A 367 14.44 17.51 -13.91
CA TYR A 367 14.27 18.50 -14.98
C TYR A 367 12.81 18.57 -15.47
N LEU A 368 12.23 17.43 -15.87
CA LEU A 368 10.85 17.35 -16.35
C LEU A 368 9.85 17.90 -15.34
N SER A 369 10.06 17.62 -14.06
CA SER A 369 9.18 18.06 -12.97
C SER A 369 9.34 19.53 -12.58
N THR A 370 10.45 20.17 -12.96
CA THR A 370 10.73 21.60 -12.71
C THR A 370 10.30 22.46 -13.89
N ALA A 371 10.48 21.98 -15.12
CA ALA A 371 10.14 22.70 -16.36
C ALA A 371 8.62 22.69 -16.69
N SER A 372 7.83 21.78 -16.11
CA SER A 372 6.41 21.62 -16.47
C SER A 372 5.45 22.43 -15.58
N ALA A 373 5.17 23.66 -15.98
CA ALA A 373 4.10 24.47 -15.39
C ALA A 373 2.67 24.00 -15.77
N SER A 374 2.54 23.17 -16.82
CA SER A 374 1.24 22.69 -17.32
C SER A 374 0.78 21.38 -16.66
N PRO A 375 -0.47 21.26 -16.19
CA PRO A 375 -1.04 20.01 -15.69
C PRO A 375 -1.05 18.85 -16.71
N PHE A 376 -0.86 19.14 -18.01
CA PHE A 376 -0.97 18.19 -19.11
C PHE A 376 0.38 17.70 -19.67
N GLN A 377 1.52 18.14 -19.13
CA GLN A 377 2.84 17.66 -19.54
C GLN A 377 3.23 16.33 -18.86
N LYS A 378 4.14 15.57 -19.50
CA LYS A 378 4.64 14.28 -19.01
C LYS A 378 5.60 14.51 -17.83
N LYS A 379 5.34 13.87 -16.69
CA LYS A 379 6.05 14.08 -15.41
C LYS A 379 7.04 12.96 -15.05
N GLY A 380 7.72 12.36 -16.03
CA GLY A 380 8.80 11.37 -15.81
C GLY A 380 8.34 10.01 -15.27
N VAL A 381 7.13 9.58 -15.63
CA VAL A 381 6.51 8.35 -15.09
C VAL A 381 7.13 7.10 -15.69
N GLY A 382 7.44 7.10 -17.00
CA GLY A 382 8.13 6.00 -17.66
C GLY A 382 9.57 5.88 -17.17
N LEU A 383 10.26 7.01 -17.06
CA LEU A 383 11.61 7.11 -16.50
C LEU A 383 11.71 6.51 -15.07
N GLN A 384 10.77 6.82 -14.17
CA GLN A 384 10.77 6.25 -12.82
C GLN A 384 10.58 4.73 -12.81
N LYS A 385 9.78 4.17 -13.74
CA LYS A 385 9.60 2.70 -13.83
C LYS A 385 10.90 1.97 -14.13
N ILE A 386 11.76 2.57 -14.97
CA ILE A 386 13.09 2.03 -15.25
C ILE A 386 13.99 2.14 -14.01
N VAL A 387 14.02 3.29 -13.33
CA VAL A 387 14.77 3.46 -12.06
C VAL A 387 14.34 2.42 -11.00
N ASP A 388 13.05 2.13 -10.91
CA ASP A 388 12.53 1.14 -9.97
C ASP A 388 12.95 -0.29 -10.34
N LEU A 389 13.00 -0.65 -11.62
CA LEU A 389 13.57 -1.92 -12.08
C LEU A 389 15.05 -2.04 -11.70
N LEU A 390 15.85 -1.03 -12.04
CA LEU A 390 17.30 -1.08 -11.83
C LEU A 390 17.64 -1.19 -10.34
N ASN A 391 16.96 -0.41 -9.49
CA ASN A 391 17.10 -0.48 -8.03
C ASN A 391 16.75 -1.85 -7.43
N VAL A 392 15.76 -2.57 -7.99
CA VAL A 392 15.38 -3.92 -7.52
C VAL A 392 16.37 -4.97 -8.01
N VAL A 393 16.69 -4.97 -9.30
CA VAL A 393 17.57 -5.97 -9.93
C VAL A 393 19.00 -5.88 -9.36
N PHE A 394 19.56 -4.68 -9.28
CA PHE A 394 20.94 -4.43 -8.84
C PHE A 394 21.05 -4.03 -7.35
N SER A 395 20.06 -4.37 -6.51
CA SER A 395 20.09 -4.02 -5.07
C SER A 395 21.29 -4.63 -4.30
N GLY A 396 21.94 -5.63 -4.89
CA GLY A 396 23.27 -6.12 -4.53
C GLY A 396 24.04 -6.60 -5.76
N THR A 397 25.36 -6.52 -5.72
CA THR A 397 26.25 -6.90 -6.85
C THR A 397 27.10 -8.15 -6.58
N THR A 398 27.08 -8.68 -5.35
CA THR A 398 27.91 -9.82 -4.95
C THR A 398 27.48 -11.13 -5.63
N HIS A 399 28.44 -12.04 -5.84
CA HIS A 399 28.16 -13.38 -6.39
C HIS A 399 27.09 -14.14 -5.57
N ALA A 400 27.19 -14.08 -4.24
CA ALA A 400 26.21 -14.65 -3.34
C ALA A 400 24.80 -14.05 -3.54
N TYR A 401 24.68 -12.74 -3.78
CA TYR A 401 23.40 -12.11 -4.08
C TYR A 401 22.81 -12.59 -5.42
N LYS A 402 23.64 -12.76 -6.46
CA LYS A 402 23.20 -13.27 -7.78
C LYS A 402 22.69 -14.71 -7.72
N GLU A 403 23.35 -15.59 -6.97
CA GLU A 403 22.83 -16.95 -6.74
C GLU A 403 21.54 -16.95 -5.88
N ARG A 404 21.40 -16.03 -4.90
CA ARG A 404 20.11 -15.82 -4.19
C ARG A 404 18.99 -15.41 -5.15
N ILE A 405 19.25 -14.48 -6.09
CA ILE A 405 18.27 -14.10 -7.13
C ILE A 405 17.83 -15.31 -7.96
N LYS A 406 18.79 -16.08 -8.47
CA LYS A 406 18.53 -17.26 -9.32
C LYS A 406 17.64 -18.30 -8.64
N MET A 407 17.74 -18.42 -7.31
CA MET A 407 16.86 -19.27 -6.51
C MET A 407 15.50 -18.63 -6.23
N CYS A 408 15.45 -17.37 -5.79
CA CYS A 408 14.23 -16.72 -5.25
C CYS A 408 13.32 -16.08 -6.30
N TYR A 409 13.84 -15.74 -7.48
CA TYR A 409 13.14 -15.00 -8.53
C TYR A 409 12.86 -15.84 -9.78
N LYS A 410 11.78 -15.49 -10.48
CA LYS A 410 11.51 -15.93 -11.86
C LYS A 410 11.16 -14.72 -12.72
N VAL A 411 11.55 -14.75 -13.99
CA VAL A 411 11.10 -13.80 -15.01
C VAL A 411 9.96 -14.45 -15.77
N HIS A 412 8.79 -13.82 -15.83
CA HIS A 412 7.64 -14.32 -16.59
C HIS A 412 7.15 -13.25 -17.57
N ILE A 413 6.93 -13.62 -18.82
CA ILE A 413 6.50 -12.72 -19.89
C ILE A 413 5.19 -13.27 -20.47
N GLN A 414 4.15 -12.44 -20.43
CA GLN A 414 2.83 -12.76 -20.98
C GLN A 414 2.38 -11.67 -21.96
N ILE A 415 1.49 -12.04 -22.89
CA ILE A 415 0.78 -11.10 -23.75
C ILE A 415 -0.60 -10.83 -23.14
N GLU A 416 -0.87 -9.58 -22.77
CA GLU A 416 -2.19 -9.14 -22.31
C GLU A 416 -3.01 -8.56 -23.48
N ASP A 417 -4.15 -9.19 -23.79
CA ASP A 417 -5.15 -8.62 -24.68
C ASP A 417 -5.87 -7.44 -24.00
N LYS A 418 -6.00 -6.32 -24.71
CA LYS A 418 -6.64 -5.07 -24.23
C LYS A 418 -8.15 -5.19 -23.87
N LYS A 419 -8.75 -6.38 -23.91
CA LYS A 419 -10.19 -6.59 -23.67
C LYS A 419 -10.63 -6.59 -22.20
N ASN A 420 -9.74 -6.76 -21.22
CA ASN A 420 -10.12 -7.03 -19.82
C ASN A 420 -9.66 -6.03 -18.73
N LYS A 421 -9.18 -4.83 -19.09
CA LYS A 421 -8.92 -3.75 -18.11
C LYS A 421 -9.77 -2.50 -18.38
N LYS A 422 -10.96 -2.45 -17.77
CA LYS A 422 -11.59 -1.18 -17.39
C LYS A 422 -10.83 -0.62 -16.18
N THR A 423 -9.66 -0.06 -16.43
CA THR A 423 -8.95 0.80 -15.48
C THR A 423 -8.95 2.21 -16.03
N ASP A 424 -9.73 3.10 -15.42
CA ASP A 424 -9.82 4.51 -15.80
C ASP A 424 -8.49 5.23 -15.51
N SER A 425 -7.56 5.13 -16.45
CA SER A 425 -6.34 5.94 -16.47
C SER A 425 -6.51 7.05 -17.51
N TRP A 426 -7.02 8.18 -17.03
CA TRP A 426 -7.20 9.40 -17.81
C TRP A 426 -5.83 10.04 -18.09
N GLY A 427 -5.31 9.89 -19.32
CA GLY A 427 -4.07 10.57 -19.72
C GLY A 427 -3.31 10.01 -20.92
N ALA A 428 -3.58 8.78 -21.37
CA ALA A 428 -2.87 8.20 -22.52
C ALA A 428 -3.39 8.74 -23.86
N LEU A 429 -2.56 9.53 -24.56
CA LEU A 429 -2.78 9.97 -25.94
C LEU A 429 -2.88 8.73 -26.85
N LYS A 430 -4.01 8.58 -27.57
CA LYS A 430 -4.17 7.51 -28.55
C LYS A 430 -3.32 7.78 -29.79
N THR A 431 -2.07 7.31 -29.80
CA THR A 431 -1.33 7.08 -31.04
C THR A 431 -2.00 5.94 -31.81
N SER A 432 -2.30 6.19 -33.08
CA SER A 432 -2.99 5.26 -33.97
C SER A 432 -2.01 4.27 -34.60
N THR A 433 -1.44 3.38 -33.78
CA THR A 433 -0.65 2.23 -34.25
C THR A 433 -1.46 0.95 -34.13
N SER A 434 -1.38 0.13 -35.17
CA SER A 434 -2.16 -1.11 -35.34
C SER A 434 -1.89 -2.14 -34.24
N LYS A 435 -2.97 -2.80 -33.78
CA LYS A 435 -3.05 -4.11 -33.08
C LYS A 435 -1.73 -4.73 -32.52
N SER A 436 -0.90 -4.01 -31.77
CA SER A 436 0.18 -4.62 -30.99
C SER A 436 -0.40 -5.14 -29.68
N ALA A 437 -0.21 -6.44 -29.45
CA ALA A 437 -0.60 -7.07 -28.20
C ALA A 437 0.41 -6.68 -27.11
N GLU A 438 -0.05 -6.28 -25.93
CA GLU A 438 0.83 -5.70 -24.92
C GLU A 438 1.62 -6.79 -24.20
N ARG A 439 2.96 -6.72 -24.25
CA ARG A 439 3.82 -7.63 -23.49
C ARG A 439 4.03 -7.10 -22.08
N VAL A 440 3.91 -7.98 -21.10
CA VAL A 440 4.13 -7.67 -19.68
C VAL A 440 5.27 -8.52 -19.15
N LEU A 441 6.42 -7.89 -18.92
CA LEU A 441 7.58 -8.45 -18.26
C LEU A 441 7.38 -8.38 -16.74
N SER A 442 7.23 -9.54 -16.11
CA SER A 442 7.10 -9.68 -14.66
C SER A 442 8.36 -10.26 -14.05
N TYR A 443 8.95 -9.54 -13.11
CA TYR A 443 10.08 -9.99 -12.31
C TYR A 443 9.59 -10.25 -10.88
N TRP A 444 9.27 -11.51 -10.59
CA TRP A 444 8.60 -11.90 -9.35
C TRP A 444 9.57 -12.59 -8.38
N CYS A 445 9.63 -12.09 -7.16
CA CYS A 445 10.22 -12.78 -6.02
C CYS A 445 9.16 -13.68 -5.36
N PHE A 446 9.48 -14.95 -5.14
CA PHE A 446 8.60 -15.92 -4.47
C PHE A 446 9.07 -16.33 -3.07
N SER A 447 10.12 -15.66 -2.56
CA SER A 447 10.76 -15.96 -1.28
C SER A 447 10.61 -14.78 -0.32
N PRO A 448 9.71 -14.82 0.68
CA PRO A 448 9.60 -13.75 1.65
C PRO A 448 10.84 -13.64 2.53
N GLY A 449 11.55 -14.75 2.76
CA GLY A 449 12.84 -14.76 3.43
C GLY A 449 13.95 -13.94 2.76
N PHE A 450 13.82 -13.61 1.46
CA PHE A 450 14.72 -12.66 0.79
C PHE A 450 14.64 -11.27 1.44
N GLY A 451 13.44 -10.73 1.62
CA GLY A 451 13.22 -9.44 2.28
C GLY A 451 13.52 -9.48 3.79
N MET A 452 13.11 -10.56 4.47
CA MET A 452 13.36 -10.69 5.91
C MET A 452 14.86 -10.79 6.24
N LYS A 453 15.65 -11.48 5.39
CA LYS A 453 17.11 -11.54 5.57
C LYS A 453 17.78 -10.17 5.43
N GLN A 454 17.29 -9.30 4.55
CA GLN A 454 17.75 -7.92 4.46
C GLN A 454 17.46 -7.07 5.71
N LEU A 455 16.52 -7.48 6.58
CA LEU A 455 16.33 -6.85 7.90
C LEU A 455 17.37 -7.34 8.91
N LEU A 456 17.67 -8.64 8.92
CA LEU A 456 18.68 -9.23 9.78
C LEU A 456 20.09 -8.72 9.44
N GLU A 457 20.40 -8.54 8.16
CA GLU A 457 21.63 -7.92 7.65
C GLU A 457 21.79 -6.43 8.10
N GLN A 458 20.83 -5.84 8.82
CA GLN A 458 20.91 -4.50 9.43
C GLN A 458 21.12 -4.50 10.96
N ASN A 459 21.45 -5.65 11.56
CA ASN A 459 21.69 -5.81 13.01
C ASN A 459 20.50 -5.35 13.88
N VAL A 460 19.28 -5.69 13.46
CA VAL A 460 18.06 -5.55 14.29
C VAL A 460 18.16 -6.38 15.56
N ARG A 461 17.64 -5.88 16.68
CA ARG A 461 17.76 -6.54 18.01
C ARG A 461 16.87 -7.77 18.12
N SER A 462 15.59 -7.59 17.79
CA SER A 462 14.54 -8.60 17.81
C SER A 462 13.46 -8.23 16.81
N ILE A 463 12.99 -9.19 16.02
CA ILE A 463 11.77 -9.10 15.22
C ILE A 463 10.68 -9.92 15.90
N ILE A 464 9.59 -9.28 16.32
CA ILE A 464 8.40 -9.94 16.89
C ILE A 464 7.30 -9.92 15.85
N LEU A 465 6.87 -11.08 15.39
CA LEU A 465 5.73 -11.24 14.48
C LEU A 465 4.53 -11.76 15.25
N THR A 466 3.38 -11.08 15.16
CA THR A 466 2.16 -11.49 15.85
C THR A 466 0.89 -11.23 15.03
N SER A 467 -0.12 -12.08 15.21
CA SER A 467 -1.43 -12.02 14.54
C SER A 467 -2.38 -13.03 15.18
N GLY A 468 -3.68 -12.91 14.88
CA GLY A 468 -4.70 -13.88 15.29
C GLY A 468 -4.82 -15.13 14.42
N THR A 469 -4.07 -15.25 13.34
CA THR A 469 -4.19 -16.33 12.34
C THR A 469 -2.84 -16.71 11.72
N LEU A 470 -1.81 -16.94 12.54
CA LEU A 470 -0.47 -17.31 12.04
C LEU A 470 -0.28 -18.82 11.83
N ALA A 471 -1.01 -19.67 12.57
CA ALA A 471 -0.92 -21.12 12.42
C ALA A 471 -1.20 -21.57 10.98
N PRO A 472 -0.47 -22.59 10.48
CA PRO A 472 0.56 -23.35 11.19
C PRO A 472 1.93 -22.63 11.24
N LEU A 473 2.52 -22.53 12.45
CA LEU A 473 3.73 -21.72 12.70
C LEU A 473 5.02 -22.28 12.09
N LYS A 474 5.17 -23.61 12.02
CA LYS A 474 6.39 -24.25 11.47
C LYS A 474 6.61 -23.90 9.99
N PRO A 475 5.64 -24.11 9.07
CA PRO A 475 5.71 -23.63 7.69
C PRO A 475 6.10 -22.16 7.53
N LEU A 476 5.42 -21.27 8.27
CA LEU A 476 5.67 -19.83 8.25
C LEU A 476 7.12 -19.50 8.65
N THR A 477 7.67 -20.21 9.64
CA THR A 477 9.07 -20.06 10.08
C THR A 477 10.04 -20.45 8.96
N SER A 478 9.82 -21.59 8.29
CA SER A 478 10.65 -22.05 7.17
C SER A 478 10.60 -21.09 5.98
N GLU A 479 9.43 -20.51 5.67
CA GLU A 479 9.26 -19.60 4.53
C GLU A 479 9.85 -18.21 4.78
N LEU A 480 9.73 -17.68 6.00
CA LEU A 480 10.33 -16.40 6.41
C LEU A 480 11.86 -16.47 6.52
N GLY A 481 12.45 -17.65 6.69
CA GLY A 481 13.92 -17.83 6.67
C GLY A 481 14.68 -17.07 7.76
N ILE A 482 14.04 -16.79 8.90
CA ILE A 482 14.64 -16.10 10.05
C ILE A 482 14.76 -17.04 11.26
N PRO A 483 15.80 -16.91 12.11
CA PRO A 483 15.92 -17.71 13.32
C PRO A 483 14.91 -17.21 14.37
N ILE A 484 13.92 -18.03 14.70
CA ILE A 484 12.94 -17.77 15.76
C ILE A 484 13.41 -18.46 17.04
N GLY A 485 13.60 -17.70 18.12
CA GLY A 485 13.97 -18.24 19.44
C GLY A 485 12.76 -18.54 20.33
N THR A 486 11.69 -17.76 20.21
CA THR A 486 10.50 -17.90 21.05
C THR A 486 9.24 -18.06 20.18
N GLN A 487 8.42 -19.07 20.49
CA GLN A 487 7.15 -19.34 19.79
C GLN A 487 5.99 -19.43 20.78
N LEU A 488 4.80 -19.02 20.33
CA LEU A 488 3.56 -19.13 21.09
C LEU A 488 2.36 -19.39 20.16
N GLU A 489 1.54 -20.38 20.52
CA GLU A 489 0.20 -20.59 19.96
C GLU A 489 -0.79 -20.59 21.13
N ASN A 490 -1.35 -19.42 21.45
CA ASN A 490 -2.24 -19.26 22.60
C ASN A 490 -3.63 -19.89 22.34
N PRO A 491 -4.26 -20.54 23.34
CA PRO A 491 -5.67 -20.93 23.23
C PRO A 491 -6.59 -19.71 23.19
N HIS A 492 -7.84 -19.91 22.77
CA HIS A 492 -8.85 -18.85 22.82
C HIS A 492 -9.42 -18.74 24.24
N ILE A 493 -9.75 -17.51 24.64
CA ILE A 493 -10.36 -17.18 25.93
C ILE A 493 -11.84 -17.59 26.09
N VAL A 494 -12.48 -18.15 25.06
CA VAL A 494 -13.92 -18.48 25.12
C VAL A 494 -14.17 -19.90 25.59
N LYS A 495 -15.26 -20.07 26.32
CA LYS A 495 -15.79 -21.37 26.75
C LYS A 495 -16.68 -21.97 25.65
N SER A 496 -16.80 -23.29 25.64
CA SER A 496 -17.55 -24.03 24.61
C SER A 496 -19.05 -23.72 24.54
N ASN A 497 -19.63 -23.10 25.56
CA ASN A 497 -21.02 -22.62 25.55
C ASN A 497 -21.20 -21.25 24.88
N GLN A 498 -20.12 -20.53 24.57
CA GLN A 498 -20.15 -19.19 23.96
C GLN A 498 -20.06 -19.21 22.43
N ILE A 499 -19.80 -20.38 21.83
CA ILE A 499 -19.68 -20.49 20.37
C ILE A 499 -20.36 -21.74 19.82
N CYS A 500 -21.06 -21.57 18.70
CA CYS A 500 -21.63 -22.67 17.94
C CYS A 500 -21.07 -22.68 16.52
N VAL A 501 -20.37 -23.75 16.14
CA VAL A 501 -19.81 -23.92 14.79
C VAL A 501 -20.55 -25.05 14.07
N LYS A 502 -21.14 -24.75 12.92
CA LYS A 502 -21.91 -25.71 12.11
C LYS A 502 -21.44 -25.72 10.66
N ILE A 503 -21.11 -26.91 10.15
CA ILE A 503 -20.92 -27.13 8.71
C ILE A 503 -22.27 -27.49 8.10
N ILE A 504 -22.69 -26.72 7.09
CA ILE A 504 -24.00 -26.84 6.45
C ILE A 504 -23.76 -27.30 5.01
N GLY A 505 -23.91 -28.61 4.78
CA GLY A 505 -23.65 -29.24 3.49
C GLY A 505 -24.82 -29.22 2.51
N GLN A 506 -26.04 -28.97 2.99
CA GLN A 506 -27.27 -28.98 2.19
C GLN A 506 -28.17 -27.83 2.64
N GLY A 507 -28.88 -27.20 1.71
CA GLY A 507 -29.89 -26.18 2.01
C GLY A 507 -31.23 -26.77 2.44
N PRO A 508 -32.24 -25.91 2.72
CA PRO A 508 -33.57 -26.34 3.16
C PRO A 508 -34.35 -27.18 2.14
N ASP A 509 -33.96 -27.12 0.87
CA ASP A 509 -34.51 -27.87 -0.26
C ASP A 509 -33.69 -29.12 -0.62
N GLY A 510 -32.75 -29.52 0.24
CA GLY A 510 -31.89 -30.70 0.04
C GLY A 510 -30.80 -30.53 -1.02
N VAL A 511 -30.72 -29.37 -1.68
CA VAL A 511 -29.66 -29.07 -2.66
C VAL A 511 -28.32 -28.95 -1.94
N GLN A 512 -27.29 -29.60 -2.48
CA GLN A 512 -25.94 -29.58 -1.92
C GLN A 512 -25.30 -28.20 -2.06
N LEU A 513 -24.79 -27.66 -0.95
CA LEU A 513 -24.09 -26.38 -0.93
C LEU A 513 -22.60 -26.61 -1.24
N ASN A 514 -22.16 -26.23 -2.44
CA ASN A 514 -20.78 -26.39 -2.90
C ASN A 514 -20.41 -25.28 -3.89
N SER A 515 -19.51 -24.38 -3.50
CA SER A 515 -19.12 -23.20 -4.27
C SER A 515 -17.93 -23.44 -5.23
N ASN A 516 -17.70 -24.68 -5.67
CA ASN A 516 -16.61 -24.99 -6.61
C ASN A 516 -16.84 -24.35 -8.00
N TYR A 517 -15.81 -24.34 -8.86
CA TYR A 517 -15.88 -23.68 -10.18
C TYR A 517 -17.01 -24.20 -11.08
N GLN A 518 -17.37 -25.48 -10.97
CA GLN A 518 -18.40 -26.11 -11.80
C GLN A 518 -19.82 -25.80 -11.31
N ASN A 519 -20.04 -25.68 -10.00
CA ASN A 519 -21.35 -25.54 -9.38
C ASN A 519 -21.68 -24.12 -8.92
N ARG A 520 -20.69 -23.22 -8.75
CA ARG A 520 -20.93 -21.81 -8.38
C ARG A 520 -21.87 -21.07 -9.34
N ASP A 521 -21.96 -21.54 -10.58
CA ASP A 521 -22.73 -20.92 -11.65
C ASP A 521 -24.13 -21.56 -11.83
N ASN A 522 -24.43 -22.64 -11.08
CA ASN A 522 -25.70 -23.37 -11.07
C ASN A 522 -26.80 -22.59 -10.33
N PRO A 523 -27.91 -22.23 -10.99
CA PRO A 523 -29.00 -21.50 -10.34
C PRO A 523 -29.55 -22.19 -9.10
N LYS A 524 -29.76 -23.52 -9.14
CA LYS A 524 -30.33 -24.27 -7.99
C LYS A 524 -29.48 -24.13 -6.72
N TYR A 525 -28.16 -24.11 -6.86
CA TYR A 525 -27.24 -23.88 -5.74
C TYR A 525 -27.36 -22.44 -5.20
N ILE A 526 -27.43 -21.44 -6.08
CA ILE A 526 -27.55 -20.04 -5.69
C ILE A 526 -28.89 -19.79 -4.97
N SER A 527 -30.02 -20.27 -5.50
CA SER A 527 -31.34 -20.16 -4.87
C SER A 527 -31.37 -20.86 -3.49
N SER A 528 -30.79 -22.06 -3.38
CA SER A 528 -30.69 -22.82 -2.14
C SER A 528 -29.83 -22.12 -1.07
N LEU A 529 -28.72 -21.50 -1.48
CA LEU A 529 -27.88 -20.66 -0.61
C LEU A 529 -28.66 -19.43 -0.11
N GLY A 530 -29.46 -18.78 -0.98
CA GLY A 530 -30.32 -17.66 -0.60
C GLY A 530 -31.39 -18.07 0.43
N ARG A 531 -32.07 -19.20 0.21
CA ARG A 531 -33.04 -19.80 1.16
C ARG A 531 -32.39 -20.21 2.48
N THR A 532 -31.14 -20.65 2.44
CA THR A 532 -30.32 -20.95 3.61
C THR A 532 -30.09 -19.69 4.45
N ILE A 533 -29.61 -18.60 3.84
CA ILE A 533 -29.38 -17.32 4.51
C ILE A 533 -30.69 -16.72 5.05
N LEU A 534 -31.79 -16.80 4.29
CA LEU A 534 -33.13 -16.39 4.72
C LEU A 534 -33.59 -17.12 5.99
N SER A 535 -33.31 -18.42 6.09
CA SER A 535 -33.68 -19.23 7.25
C SER A 535 -32.90 -18.80 8.51
N PHE A 536 -31.59 -18.56 8.39
CA PHE A 536 -30.78 -18.08 9.53
C PHE A 536 -31.04 -16.62 9.88
N SER A 537 -31.41 -15.78 8.92
CA SER A 537 -31.81 -14.38 9.15
C SER A 537 -33.03 -14.24 10.08
N ARG A 538 -33.85 -15.29 10.21
CA ARG A 538 -35.00 -15.34 11.14
C ARG A 538 -34.62 -15.71 12.58
N VAL A 539 -33.45 -16.30 12.79
CA VAL A 539 -33.04 -16.96 14.05
C VAL A 539 -31.85 -16.29 14.70
N VAL A 540 -30.91 -15.76 13.91
CA VAL A 540 -29.77 -14.99 14.42
C VAL A 540 -30.29 -13.63 14.93
N PRO A 541 -30.03 -13.24 16.20
CA PRO A 541 -30.32 -11.89 16.70
C PRO A 541 -29.36 -10.86 16.08
N ASP A 542 -29.73 -9.59 16.14
CA ASP A 542 -28.82 -8.45 15.85
C ASP A 542 -28.07 -8.53 14.49
N GLY A 543 -26.74 -8.35 14.48
CA GLY A 543 -25.90 -8.38 13.29
C GLY A 543 -25.63 -9.78 12.74
N LEU A 544 -25.98 -9.97 11.47
CA LEU A 544 -25.60 -11.14 10.66
C LEU A 544 -24.58 -10.74 9.59
N LEU A 545 -23.40 -11.35 9.59
CA LEU A 545 -22.36 -11.11 8.59
C LEU A 545 -22.31 -12.26 7.59
N VAL A 546 -22.38 -11.98 6.29
CA VAL A 546 -22.37 -12.97 5.21
C VAL A 546 -21.19 -12.72 4.29
N PHE A 547 -20.19 -13.60 4.34
CA PHE A 547 -18.96 -13.47 3.56
C PHE A 547 -18.97 -14.39 2.33
N PHE A 548 -18.72 -13.78 1.17
CA PHE A 548 -18.60 -14.43 -0.13
C PHE A 548 -17.13 -14.63 -0.55
N PRO A 549 -16.83 -15.65 -1.38
CA PRO A 549 -15.47 -15.88 -1.86
C PRO A 549 -14.89 -14.73 -2.70
N SER A 550 -15.73 -13.98 -3.43
CA SER A 550 -15.33 -12.87 -4.30
C SER A 550 -16.51 -11.97 -4.68
N TYR A 551 -16.24 -10.71 -5.06
CA TYR A 551 -17.28 -9.77 -5.51
C TYR A 551 -18.11 -10.29 -6.69
N PRO A 552 -17.57 -10.94 -7.75
CA PRO A 552 -18.39 -11.47 -8.85
C PRO A 552 -19.40 -12.53 -8.40
N ILE A 553 -19.06 -13.37 -7.41
CA ILE A 553 -19.99 -14.36 -6.86
C ILE A 553 -21.06 -13.65 -6.03
N MET A 554 -20.69 -12.66 -5.21
CA MET A 554 -21.64 -11.85 -4.44
C MET A 554 -22.66 -11.14 -5.35
N SER A 555 -22.20 -10.44 -6.40
CA SER A 555 -23.07 -9.75 -7.35
C SER A 555 -24.02 -10.72 -8.08
N LYS A 556 -23.52 -11.88 -8.54
CA LYS A 556 -24.36 -12.90 -9.18
C LYS A 556 -25.42 -13.48 -8.23
N CYS A 557 -25.07 -13.71 -6.96
CA CYS A 557 -26.04 -14.12 -5.94
C CYS A 557 -27.08 -13.02 -5.69
N GLN A 558 -26.66 -11.76 -5.56
CA GLN A 558 -27.55 -10.61 -5.39
C GLN A 558 -28.55 -10.48 -6.54
N GLU A 559 -28.09 -10.49 -7.80
CA GLU A 559 -28.93 -10.39 -9.00
C GLU A 559 -30.01 -11.49 -9.04
N MET A 560 -29.61 -12.74 -8.77
CA MET A 560 -30.54 -13.88 -8.76
C MET A 560 -31.52 -13.85 -7.58
N TRP A 561 -31.07 -13.47 -6.38
CA TRP A 561 -31.97 -13.36 -5.22
C TRP A 561 -32.93 -12.19 -5.33
N GLN A 562 -32.56 -11.13 -6.06
CA GLN A 562 -33.46 -10.03 -6.39
C GLN A 562 -34.54 -10.50 -7.38
N SER A 563 -34.19 -11.24 -8.43
CA SER A 563 -35.18 -11.76 -9.40
C SER A 563 -36.12 -12.81 -8.80
N GLU A 564 -35.66 -13.63 -7.85
CA GLU A 564 -36.49 -14.62 -7.14
C GLU A 564 -37.25 -14.05 -5.92
N GLY A 565 -37.08 -12.77 -5.57
CA GLY A 565 -37.71 -12.16 -4.38
C GLY A 565 -37.14 -12.63 -3.02
N ILE A 566 -36.12 -13.50 -3.03
CA ILE A 566 -35.38 -13.94 -1.83
C ILE A 566 -34.72 -12.74 -1.15
N TRP A 567 -34.14 -11.81 -1.93
CA TRP A 567 -33.49 -10.60 -1.43
C TRP A 567 -34.45 -9.75 -0.61
N SER A 568 -35.63 -9.44 -1.16
CA SER A 568 -36.68 -8.69 -0.49
C SER A 568 -37.17 -9.42 0.77
N SER A 569 -37.28 -10.75 0.70
CA SER A 569 -37.67 -11.58 1.85
C SER A 569 -36.66 -11.52 3.01
N ILE A 570 -35.36 -11.45 2.71
CA ILE A 570 -34.30 -11.24 3.72
C ILE A 570 -34.37 -9.80 4.24
N ASN A 571 -34.44 -8.82 3.34
CA ASN A 571 -34.43 -7.39 3.67
C ASN A 571 -35.59 -6.96 4.59
N ASN A 572 -36.76 -7.58 4.42
CA ASN A 572 -37.93 -7.37 5.28
C ASN A 572 -37.77 -7.90 6.71
N ILE A 573 -36.79 -8.79 6.96
CA ILE A 573 -36.51 -9.38 8.28
C ILE A 573 -35.30 -8.68 8.93
N LYS A 574 -34.25 -8.44 8.14
CA LYS A 574 -33.05 -7.68 8.50
C LYS A 574 -32.60 -6.86 7.28
N PRO A 575 -32.55 -5.52 7.36
CA PRO A 575 -32.08 -4.68 6.27
C PRO A 575 -30.68 -5.12 5.79
N ILE A 576 -30.50 -5.18 4.47
CA ILE A 576 -29.27 -5.66 3.84
C ILE A 576 -28.35 -4.50 3.48
N PHE A 577 -27.12 -4.55 3.98
CA PHE A 577 -26.02 -3.69 3.61
C PHE A 577 -25.03 -4.49 2.76
N VAL A 578 -24.44 -3.87 1.73
CA VAL A 578 -23.53 -4.53 0.79
C VAL A 578 -22.19 -3.79 0.78
N GLU A 579 -21.10 -4.54 0.83
CA GLU A 579 -19.75 -3.99 0.80
C GLU A 579 -19.48 -3.21 -0.50
N PRO A 580 -19.19 -1.90 -0.44
CA PRO A 580 -18.88 -1.11 -1.62
C PRO A 580 -17.47 -1.40 -2.15
N GLN A 581 -17.34 -1.47 -3.47
CA GLN A 581 -16.04 -1.59 -4.13
C GLN A 581 -15.18 -0.32 -3.96
N ARG A 582 -15.79 0.88 -4.03
CA ARG A 582 -15.11 2.17 -3.79
C ARG A 582 -14.85 2.42 -2.30
N LYS A 583 -13.87 3.24 -1.96
CA LYS A 583 -13.52 3.55 -0.56
C LYS A 583 -14.47 4.58 0.05
N ASP A 584 -14.90 5.53 -0.75
CA ASP A 584 -15.51 6.79 -0.31
C ASP A 584 -16.88 6.59 0.37
N THR A 585 -17.62 5.55 -0.04
CA THR A 585 -18.94 5.20 0.53
C THR A 585 -18.87 4.16 1.66
N PHE A 586 -17.69 3.64 1.99
CA PHE A 586 -17.54 2.55 2.97
C PHE A 586 -17.93 2.96 4.38
N ASN A 587 -17.47 4.14 4.82
CA ASN A 587 -17.74 4.65 6.16
C ASN A 587 -19.22 5.01 6.35
N THR A 588 -19.91 5.45 5.31
CA THR A 588 -21.36 5.72 5.36
C THR A 588 -22.14 4.43 5.59
N ILE A 589 -21.89 3.40 4.77
CA ILE A 589 -22.60 2.12 4.81
C ILE A 589 -22.39 1.38 6.15
N ILE A 590 -21.17 1.40 6.70
CA ILE A 590 -20.91 0.76 8.01
C ILE A 590 -21.58 1.51 9.17
N ASN A 591 -21.64 2.84 9.12
CA ASN A 591 -22.33 3.64 10.12
C ASN A 591 -23.86 3.44 10.09
N GLU A 592 -24.45 3.34 8.89
CA GLU A 592 -25.87 2.99 8.73
C GLU A 592 -26.17 1.58 9.26
N PHE A 593 -25.30 0.60 9.00
CA PHE A 593 -25.41 -0.75 9.56
C PHE A 593 -25.41 -0.75 11.10
N TYR A 594 -24.44 -0.08 11.73
CA TYR A 594 -24.42 0.05 13.20
C TYR A 594 -25.61 0.87 13.73
N SER A 595 -26.12 1.84 12.97
CA SER A 595 -27.33 2.57 13.34
C SER A 595 -28.55 1.65 13.33
N LYS A 596 -28.68 0.75 12.35
CA LYS A 596 -29.81 -0.18 12.26
C LYS A 596 -29.73 -1.33 13.26
N ILE A 597 -28.55 -1.79 13.66
CA ILE A 597 -28.43 -2.77 14.75
C ILE A 597 -28.89 -2.21 16.10
N ARG A 598 -28.71 -0.90 16.34
CA ARG A 598 -29.15 -0.22 17.56
C ARG A 598 -30.61 0.26 17.52
N ASP A 599 -31.31 0.07 16.39
CA ASP A 599 -32.69 0.50 16.19
C ASP A 599 -33.66 -0.57 16.73
N PRO A 600 -34.37 -0.32 17.86
CA PRO A 600 -35.23 -1.33 18.50
C PRO A 600 -36.45 -1.72 17.65
N SER A 601 -36.77 -0.95 16.59
CA SER A 601 -37.84 -1.29 15.65
C SER A 601 -37.46 -2.42 14.68
N THR A 602 -36.17 -2.77 14.61
CA THR A 602 -35.66 -3.81 13.71
C THR A 602 -35.18 -5.03 14.50
N ARG A 603 -35.08 -6.19 13.83
CA ARG A 603 -34.44 -7.39 14.41
C ARG A 603 -32.93 -7.39 14.18
N GLY A 604 -32.30 -6.23 14.00
CA GLY A 604 -30.92 -6.07 13.55
C GLY A 604 -30.77 -6.05 12.01
N ALA A 605 -29.53 -6.18 11.54
CA ALA A 605 -29.16 -5.96 10.13
C ALA A 605 -28.29 -7.11 9.57
N CYS A 606 -28.25 -7.22 8.24
CA CYS A 606 -27.44 -8.19 7.51
C CYS A 606 -26.37 -7.47 6.68
N PHE A 607 -25.10 -7.84 6.80
CA PHE A 607 -24.00 -7.28 6.01
C PHE A 607 -23.45 -8.33 5.04
N MET A 608 -23.54 -8.07 3.73
CA MET A 608 -22.94 -8.89 2.68
C MET A 608 -21.57 -8.34 2.29
N ALA A 609 -20.54 -9.17 2.43
CA ALA A 609 -19.13 -8.80 2.30
C ALA A 609 -18.32 -9.89 1.59
N VAL A 610 -17.04 -9.63 1.33
CA VAL A 610 -16.11 -10.60 0.70
C VAL A 610 -15.02 -11.02 1.69
N CYS A 611 -14.60 -12.29 1.71
CA CYS A 611 -13.59 -12.81 2.67
C CYS A 611 -12.19 -12.16 2.55
N ARG A 612 -11.92 -11.48 1.43
CA ARG A 612 -10.71 -10.68 1.17
C ARG A 612 -11.07 -9.20 0.88
N GLY A 613 -12.19 -8.74 1.44
CA GLY A 613 -12.71 -7.38 1.35
C GLY A 613 -12.30 -6.52 2.54
N LYS A 614 -12.81 -5.29 2.55
CA LYS A 614 -12.57 -4.28 3.61
C LYS A 614 -13.29 -4.61 4.92
N VAL A 615 -14.31 -5.47 4.89
CA VAL A 615 -15.10 -5.86 6.08
C VAL A 615 -14.44 -7.00 6.85
N SER A 616 -13.80 -7.92 6.13
CA SER A 616 -12.99 -9.02 6.70
C SER A 616 -11.66 -8.55 7.26
N GLU A 617 -11.23 -7.32 6.95
CA GLU A 617 -9.97 -6.70 7.40
C GLU A 617 -10.26 -5.48 8.30
N GLY A 618 -9.48 -5.26 9.35
CA GLY A 618 -9.46 -3.98 10.11
C GLY A 618 -10.69 -3.56 10.93
N LEU A 619 -11.91 -4.04 10.65
CA LEU A 619 -13.13 -3.65 11.39
C LEU A 619 -13.43 -4.51 12.63
N ASP A 620 -14.00 -3.87 13.66
CA ASP A 620 -14.40 -4.50 14.92
C ASP A 620 -15.93 -4.71 15.01
N PHE A 621 -16.38 -5.96 15.08
CA PHE A 621 -17.80 -6.34 15.16
C PHE A 621 -18.11 -6.97 16.53
N ALA A 622 -17.89 -6.22 17.61
CA ALA A 622 -18.17 -6.69 18.97
C ALA A 622 -19.67 -6.81 19.27
N ASP A 623 -20.03 -7.76 20.13
CA ASP A 623 -21.36 -7.92 20.71
C ASP A 623 -22.48 -8.04 19.65
N MET A 624 -23.48 -7.15 19.72
CA MET A 624 -24.64 -7.11 18.82
C MET A 624 -24.24 -6.88 17.35
N ASN A 625 -23.07 -6.31 17.08
CA ASN A 625 -22.65 -5.98 15.72
C ASN A 625 -22.30 -7.21 14.86
N GLY A 626 -22.10 -8.39 15.46
CA GLY A 626 -21.58 -9.57 14.77
C GLY A 626 -21.98 -10.92 15.37
N ARG A 627 -23.25 -11.12 15.72
CA ARG A 627 -23.74 -12.33 16.40
C ARG A 627 -23.62 -13.62 15.59
N ALA A 628 -23.59 -13.57 14.26
CA ALA A 628 -23.19 -14.72 13.46
C ALA A 628 -22.41 -14.34 12.19
N VAL A 629 -21.52 -15.25 11.78
CA VAL A 629 -20.83 -15.23 10.48
C VAL A 629 -21.28 -16.43 9.64
N ILE A 630 -21.75 -16.17 8.42
CA ILE A 630 -21.97 -17.14 7.36
C ILE A 630 -20.81 -17.05 6.37
N ILE A 631 -20.11 -18.17 6.15
CA ILE A 631 -19.12 -18.31 5.06
C ILE A 631 -19.79 -19.09 3.93
N THR A 632 -20.03 -18.45 2.79
CA THR A 632 -20.77 -19.06 1.66
C THR A 632 -19.91 -19.92 0.73
N GLY A 633 -18.59 -19.94 0.95
CA GLY A 633 -17.66 -20.74 0.15
C GLY A 633 -16.19 -20.46 0.47
N LEU A 634 -15.29 -21.18 -0.21
CA LEU A 634 -13.84 -21.06 -0.01
C LEU A 634 -13.22 -19.97 -0.93
N PRO A 635 -12.55 -18.93 -0.39
CA PRO A 635 -11.97 -17.79 -1.13
C PRO A 635 -10.60 -18.13 -1.74
N PHE A 636 -10.60 -19.15 -2.60
CA PHE A 636 -9.42 -19.61 -3.33
C PHE A 636 -8.89 -18.56 -4.33
N PRO A 637 -7.57 -18.29 -4.38
CA PRO A 637 -6.96 -17.48 -5.45
C PRO A 637 -7.19 -18.10 -6.83
N PRO A 638 -7.22 -17.32 -7.93
CA PRO A 638 -7.46 -17.88 -9.27
C PRO A 638 -6.37 -18.88 -9.70
N LEU A 639 -6.72 -20.15 -9.92
CA LEU A 639 -5.76 -21.19 -10.33
C LEU A 639 -5.02 -20.90 -11.64
N LYS A 640 -5.63 -20.14 -12.54
CA LYS A 640 -5.07 -19.78 -13.85
C LYS A 640 -4.20 -18.51 -13.83
N ASP A 641 -4.00 -17.89 -12.67
CA ASP A 641 -3.06 -16.78 -12.53
C ASP A 641 -1.61 -17.33 -12.60
N PRO A 642 -0.77 -16.89 -13.57
CA PRO A 642 0.60 -17.36 -13.68
C PRO A 642 1.42 -17.17 -12.40
N ARG A 643 1.16 -16.11 -11.62
CA ARG A 643 1.88 -15.90 -10.34
C ARG A 643 1.55 -16.99 -9.32
N ILE A 644 0.29 -17.46 -9.29
CA ILE A 644 -0.13 -18.57 -8.42
C ILE A 644 0.49 -19.89 -8.89
N ILE A 645 0.47 -20.18 -10.20
CA ILE A 645 1.08 -21.39 -10.77
C ILE A 645 2.58 -21.44 -10.47
N LEU A 646 3.30 -20.32 -10.68
CA LEU A 646 4.73 -20.23 -10.44
C LEU A 646 5.09 -20.27 -8.95
N LYS A 647 4.30 -19.66 -8.04
CA LYS A 647 4.50 -19.81 -6.60
C LYS A 647 4.34 -21.26 -6.14
N LYS A 648 3.32 -21.97 -6.64
CA LYS A 648 3.13 -23.41 -6.36
C LYS A 648 4.32 -24.23 -6.83
N LYS A 649 4.80 -23.99 -8.06
CA LYS A 649 5.99 -24.66 -8.61
C LYS A 649 7.27 -24.35 -7.80
N TYR A 650 7.45 -23.09 -7.40
CA TYR A 650 8.58 -22.67 -6.58
C TYR A 650 8.61 -23.37 -5.21
N LEU A 651 7.46 -23.48 -4.54
CA LEU A 651 7.37 -24.22 -3.27
C LEU A 651 7.70 -25.71 -3.45
N GLU A 652 7.29 -26.33 -4.55
CA GLU A 652 7.66 -27.72 -4.84
C GLU A 652 9.17 -27.86 -5.13
N GLU A 653 9.78 -26.92 -5.86
CA GLU A 653 11.24 -26.85 -6.07
C GLU A 653 12.02 -26.71 -4.75
N LEU A 654 11.45 -26.06 -3.71
CA LEU A 654 12.01 -26.03 -2.35
C LEU A 654 11.79 -27.35 -1.60
N ARG A 655 10.57 -27.91 -1.66
CA ARG A 655 10.18 -29.14 -0.96
C ARG A 655 11.00 -30.36 -1.38
N VAL A 656 11.45 -30.40 -2.64
CA VAL A 656 12.40 -31.41 -3.15
C VAL A 656 13.76 -31.34 -2.42
N LYS A 657 14.18 -30.15 -1.96
CA LYS A 657 15.45 -29.96 -1.23
C LYS A 657 15.29 -30.17 0.27
N ASP A 658 14.19 -29.69 0.85
CA ASP A 658 13.86 -29.87 2.26
C ASP A 658 12.36 -30.14 2.44
N LYS A 659 12.04 -31.31 2.99
CA LYS A 659 10.67 -31.78 3.22
C LYS A 659 9.90 -30.98 4.28
N GLN A 660 10.55 -30.06 4.99
CA GLN A 660 9.87 -29.13 5.92
C GLN A 660 9.06 -28.04 5.20
N PHE A 661 9.33 -27.76 3.92
CA PHE A 661 8.54 -26.80 3.14
C PHE A 661 7.15 -27.33 2.75
N LEU A 662 6.17 -26.43 2.73
CA LEU A 662 4.83 -26.69 2.20
C LEU A 662 4.89 -27.12 0.73
N SER A 663 4.02 -28.05 0.34
CA SER A 663 3.72 -28.24 -1.08
C SER A 663 2.93 -27.05 -1.61
N GLY A 664 2.98 -26.85 -2.92
CA GLY A 664 2.17 -25.81 -3.58
C GLY A 664 0.66 -25.96 -3.32
N ASP A 665 0.15 -27.18 -3.16
CA ASP A 665 -1.27 -27.43 -2.84
C ASP A 665 -1.62 -27.12 -1.39
N GLU A 666 -0.74 -27.44 -0.44
CA GLU A 666 -0.95 -27.10 0.98
C GLU A 666 -0.96 -25.58 1.17
N TRP A 667 0.00 -24.86 0.57
CA TRP A 667 0.03 -23.39 0.56
C TRP A 667 -1.23 -22.80 -0.07
N TYR A 668 -1.67 -23.32 -1.22
CA TYR A 668 -2.86 -22.84 -1.92
C TYR A 668 -4.16 -23.03 -1.10
N SER A 669 -4.24 -24.12 -0.32
CA SER A 669 -5.34 -24.37 0.62
C SER A 669 -5.27 -23.50 1.87
N LEU A 670 -4.06 -23.26 2.40
CA LEU A 670 -3.83 -22.32 3.50
C LEU A 670 -4.22 -20.89 3.12
N GLU A 671 -3.95 -20.44 1.90
CA GLU A 671 -4.37 -19.12 1.42
C GLU A 671 -5.90 -18.94 1.43
N ALA A 672 -6.67 -19.96 1.03
CA ALA A 672 -8.13 -19.89 1.17
C ALA A 672 -8.57 -19.87 2.65
N THR A 673 -7.93 -20.70 3.48
CA THR A 673 -8.35 -20.88 4.88
C THR A 673 -7.96 -19.69 5.77
N ARG A 674 -6.83 -19.02 5.52
CA ARG A 674 -6.42 -17.78 6.21
C ARG A 674 -7.48 -16.69 6.07
N ALA A 675 -8.01 -16.47 4.87
CA ALA A 675 -9.09 -15.50 4.62
C ALA A 675 -10.42 -15.91 5.29
N VAL A 676 -10.71 -17.20 5.40
CA VAL A 676 -11.86 -17.70 6.19
C VAL A 676 -11.66 -17.44 7.68
N ASN A 677 -10.48 -17.73 8.24
CA ASN A 677 -10.17 -17.47 9.66
C ASN A 677 -10.25 -15.95 10.00
N GLN A 678 -9.86 -15.06 9.08
CA GLN A 678 -10.01 -13.59 9.26
C GLN A 678 -11.47 -13.12 9.31
N ALA A 679 -12.35 -13.75 8.53
CA ALA A 679 -13.80 -13.47 8.54
C ALA A 679 -14.48 -14.07 9.78
N ILE A 680 -14.11 -15.29 10.16
CA ILE A 680 -14.61 -15.97 11.38
C ILE A 680 -14.18 -15.21 12.64
N GLY A 681 -12.94 -14.73 12.69
CA GLY A 681 -12.42 -13.93 13.79
C GLY A 681 -13.12 -12.58 13.99
N ARG A 682 -14.20 -12.27 13.27
CA ARG A 682 -15.06 -11.09 13.50
C ARG A 682 -16.15 -11.33 14.55
N VAL A 683 -16.52 -12.58 14.87
CA VAL A 683 -17.66 -12.94 15.74
C VAL A 683 -17.40 -12.72 17.24
N ILE A 684 -16.16 -12.93 17.71
CA ILE A 684 -15.84 -12.93 19.14
C ILE A 684 -14.76 -11.89 19.44
N ARG A 685 -15.10 -10.93 20.31
CA ARG A 685 -14.22 -9.78 20.62
C ARG A 685 -13.72 -9.66 22.05
N HIS A 686 -14.30 -10.40 23.00
CA HIS A 686 -13.79 -10.47 24.37
C HIS A 686 -14.29 -11.73 25.10
N GLN A 687 -13.76 -11.98 26.29
CA GLN A 687 -14.10 -13.15 27.12
C GLN A 687 -15.60 -13.35 27.40
N ASN A 688 -16.41 -12.29 27.34
CA ASN A 688 -17.85 -12.34 27.59
C ASN A 688 -18.71 -12.38 26.31
N ASP A 689 -18.09 -12.41 25.13
CA ASP A 689 -18.81 -12.36 23.85
C ASP A 689 -19.35 -13.75 23.46
N TYR A 690 -20.29 -13.80 22.52
CA TYR A 690 -20.83 -15.05 21.99
C TYR A 690 -21.38 -14.88 20.57
N GLY A 691 -21.35 -15.97 19.81
CA GLY A 691 -21.93 -15.99 18.47
C GLY A 691 -21.80 -17.33 17.74
N ALA A 692 -22.31 -17.36 16.51
CA ALA A 692 -22.36 -18.57 15.69
C ALA A 692 -21.54 -18.45 14.40
N ILE A 693 -20.94 -19.56 13.96
CA ILE A 693 -20.20 -19.66 12.70
C ILE A 693 -20.85 -20.75 11.84
N LEU A 694 -21.33 -20.37 10.67
CA LEU A 694 -22.04 -21.23 9.74
C LEU A 694 -21.22 -21.37 8.46
N LEU A 695 -20.71 -22.58 8.22
CA LEU A 695 -19.85 -22.90 7.08
C LEU A 695 -20.68 -23.58 5.98
N CYS A 696 -21.21 -22.79 5.05
CA CYS A 696 -22.17 -23.20 4.02
C CYS A 696 -21.51 -23.77 2.76
N ASP A 697 -20.57 -24.71 2.92
CA ASP A 697 -19.94 -25.46 1.83
C ASP A 697 -19.53 -26.86 2.29
N THR A 698 -19.91 -27.90 1.54
CA THR A 698 -19.58 -29.30 1.89
C THR A 698 -18.09 -29.59 2.01
N ARG A 699 -17.23 -28.81 1.33
CA ARG A 699 -15.77 -29.03 1.36
C ARG A 699 -15.17 -28.79 2.74
N PHE A 700 -15.79 -27.96 3.58
CA PHE A 700 -15.39 -27.81 4.99
C PHE A 700 -15.50 -29.11 5.79
N ASN A 701 -16.26 -30.11 5.34
CA ASN A 701 -16.31 -31.41 6.00
C ASN A 701 -15.01 -32.22 5.84
N SER A 702 -14.14 -31.87 4.87
CA SER A 702 -12.88 -32.60 4.66
C SER A 702 -11.91 -32.46 5.85
N PRO A 703 -11.25 -33.56 6.30
CA PRO A 703 -10.31 -33.50 7.42
C PRO A 703 -9.17 -32.50 7.22
N LYS A 704 -8.68 -32.35 5.97
CA LYS A 704 -7.63 -31.39 5.61
C LYS A 704 -8.03 -29.95 5.92
N LEU A 705 -9.24 -29.53 5.53
CA LEU A 705 -9.71 -28.16 5.79
C LEU A 705 -10.06 -27.93 7.28
N LYS A 706 -10.65 -28.92 7.97
CA LYS A 706 -10.86 -28.83 9.42
C LYS A 706 -9.56 -28.59 10.19
N ASN A 707 -8.48 -29.27 9.80
CA ASN A 707 -7.15 -29.10 10.41
C ASN A 707 -6.46 -27.77 10.04
N GLN A 708 -6.90 -27.08 8.99
CA GLN A 708 -6.38 -25.74 8.61
C GLN A 708 -7.17 -24.58 9.22
N LEU A 709 -8.39 -24.81 9.74
CA LEU A 709 -9.10 -23.83 10.58
C LEU A 709 -8.34 -23.62 11.90
N SER A 710 -8.50 -22.44 12.51
CA SER A 710 -7.86 -22.08 13.78
C SER A 710 -8.11 -23.15 14.87
N ALA A 711 -7.08 -23.51 15.64
CA ALA A 711 -7.12 -24.64 16.57
C ALA A 711 -8.33 -24.63 17.51
N TRP A 712 -8.62 -23.47 18.10
CA TRP A 712 -9.72 -23.25 19.04
C TRP A 712 -11.13 -23.52 18.47
N LEU A 713 -11.31 -23.52 17.15
CA LEU A 713 -12.59 -23.84 16.52
C LEU A 713 -12.82 -25.35 16.40
N ARG A 714 -11.75 -26.15 16.27
CA ARG A 714 -11.82 -27.52 15.74
C ARG A 714 -12.75 -28.42 16.56
N ASP A 715 -12.65 -28.34 17.88
CA ASP A 715 -13.45 -29.14 18.83
C ASP A 715 -14.93 -28.71 18.89
N HIS A 716 -15.24 -27.51 18.38
CA HIS A 716 -16.60 -26.96 18.32
C HIS A 716 -17.31 -27.24 16.98
N ILE A 717 -16.59 -27.77 15.97
CA ILE A 717 -17.12 -28.04 14.62
C ILE A 717 -18.09 -29.23 14.66
N ASN A 718 -19.37 -28.93 14.60
CA ASN A 718 -20.41 -29.93 14.43
C ASN A 718 -20.86 -29.99 12.97
N VAL A 719 -20.97 -31.21 12.43
CA VAL A 719 -21.55 -31.48 11.12
C VAL A 719 -22.97 -31.98 11.33
N SER A 720 -23.95 -31.38 10.67
CA SER A 720 -25.30 -31.95 10.62
C SER A 720 -25.77 -32.02 9.17
N ASN A 721 -26.38 -33.16 8.85
CA ASN A 721 -26.88 -33.48 7.52
C ASN A 721 -28.34 -33.03 7.33
N LYS A 722 -29.01 -32.54 8.38
CA LYS A 722 -30.42 -32.15 8.36
C LYS A 722 -30.57 -30.67 8.68
N PHE A 723 -30.99 -29.90 7.68
CA PHE A 723 -31.10 -28.45 7.78
C PHE A 723 -31.96 -27.96 8.96
N GLY A 724 -33.13 -28.59 9.19
CA GLY A 724 -34.03 -28.21 10.28
C GLY A 724 -33.45 -28.41 11.69
N GLU A 725 -32.59 -29.42 11.88
CA GLU A 725 -31.89 -29.64 13.15
C GLU A 725 -30.87 -28.52 13.39
N CYS A 726 -30.08 -28.13 12.37
CA CYS A 726 -29.17 -26.97 12.47
C CYS A 726 -29.89 -25.69 12.91
N VAL A 727 -31.04 -25.36 12.29
CA VAL A 727 -31.80 -24.15 12.62
C VAL A 727 -32.33 -24.20 14.07
N SER A 728 -32.80 -25.37 14.52
CA SER A 728 -33.25 -25.60 15.90
C SER A 728 -32.12 -25.45 16.92
N GLU A 729 -30.94 -25.98 16.63
CA GLU A 729 -29.75 -25.86 17.47
C GLU A 729 -29.25 -24.42 17.59
N ILE A 730 -29.19 -23.67 16.48
CA ILE A 730 -28.79 -22.26 16.49
C ILE A 730 -29.80 -21.40 17.26
N CYS A 731 -31.11 -21.69 17.13
CA CYS A 731 -32.15 -21.03 17.93
C CYS A 731 -31.98 -21.30 19.43
N ARG A 732 -31.69 -22.55 19.81
CA ARG A 732 -31.44 -22.94 21.21
C ARG A 732 -30.17 -22.29 21.75
N PHE A 733 -29.10 -22.23 20.95
CA PHE A 733 -27.84 -21.58 21.31
C PHE A 733 -28.05 -20.11 21.69
N PHE A 734 -28.69 -19.31 20.83
CA PHE A 734 -28.90 -17.89 21.13
C PHE A 734 -29.81 -17.65 22.34
N LYS A 735 -30.88 -18.42 22.50
CA LYS A 735 -31.76 -18.36 23.69
C LYS A 735 -31.01 -18.72 24.98
N ASN A 736 -30.17 -19.75 24.94
CA ASN A 736 -29.37 -20.14 26.10
C ASN A 736 -28.31 -19.08 26.43
N ALA A 737 -27.67 -18.50 25.42
CA ALA A 737 -26.68 -17.44 25.59
C ALA A 737 -27.30 -16.19 26.23
N GLU A 738 -28.46 -15.74 25.76
CA GLU A 738 -29.22 -14.61 26.30
C GLU A 738 -29.59 -14.76 27.79
N VAL A 739 -29.80 -15.99 28.26
CA VAL A 739 -30.12 -16.30 29.66
C VAL A 739 -28.87 -16.51 30.53
N THR A 740 -27.75 -17.00 29.97
CA THR A 740 -26.59 -17.47 30.75
C THR A 740 -25.36 -16.57 30.68
N LEU A 741 -25.30 -15.63 29.73
CA LEU A 741 -24.18 -14.72 29.54
C LEU A 741 -24.60 -13.28 29.87
N PRO A 742 -23.66 -12.42 30.30
CA PRO A 742 -23.98 -11.04 30.63
C PRO A 742 -24.49 -10.27 29.39
N PRO A 743 -25.44 -9.34 29.57
CA PRO A 743 -25.96 -8.55 28.45
C PRO A 743 -24.86 -7.71 27.79
N PRO A 744 -24.92 -7.52 26.46
CA PRO A 744 -23.90 -6.78 25.72
C PRO A 744 -23.76 -5.35 26.22
N ARG A 745 -22.52 -4.89 26.41
CA ARG A 745 -22.25 -3.51 26.81
C ARG A 745 -22.22 -2.62 25.58
N LEU A 746 -23.24 -1.77 25.41
CA LEU A 746 -23.23 -0.71 24.41
C LEU A 746 -22.02 0.22 24.64
N LYS A 747 -20.94 0.02 23.86
CA LYS A 747 -19.85 1.00 23.79
C LYS A 747 -20.41 2.30 23.17
N PRO A 748 -20.26 3.47 23.81
CA PRO A 748 -20.50 4.73 23.13
C PRO A 748 -19.51 4.85 21.95
N LEU A 749 -19.99 5.35 20.81
CA LEU A 749 -19.14 5.63 19.64
C LEU A 749 -18.03 6.63 20.02
N LEU A 750 -16.88 6.52 19.35
CA LEU A 750 -15.77 7.42 19.63
C LEU A 750 -16.10 8.85 19.15
N PRO A 751 -15.78 9.92 19.91
CA PRO A 751 -16.12 11.29 19.53
C PRO A 751 -15.61 11.74 18.15
N ASN A 752 -14.50 11.16 17.68
CA ASN A 752 -13.93 11.48 16.37
C ASN A 752 -14.75 10.94 15.18
N GLU A 753 -15.73 10.05 15.39
CA GLU A 753 -16.65 9.58 14.34
C GLU A 753 -17.82 10.54 14.08
N LEU A 754 -18.06 11.51 14.98
CA LEU A 754 -19.15 12.50 14.86
C LEU A 754 -18.73 13.81 14.14
N ASN A 755 -17.43 14.10 14.04
CA ASN A 755 -16.94 15.39 13.54
C ASN A 755 -17.08 15.62 12.02
N SER A 756 -17.64 14.67 11.27
CA SER A 756 -18.05 14.87 9.86
C SER A 756 -19.53 15.26 9.69
N CYS A 757 -20.36 15.18 10.75
CA CYS A 757 -21.82 15.19 10.59
C CYS A 757 -22.50 16.57 10.63
N ASN A 758 -21.81 17.65 10.98
CA ASN A 758 -22.43 18.99 11.13
C ASN A 758 -21.79 20.07 10.22
N ARG A 759 -21.93 19.89 8.91
CA ARG A 759 -21.85 20.96 7.91
C ARG A 759 -22.81 20.73 6.74
N GLU A 760 -24.10 20.93 6.99
CA GLU A 760 -25.09 21.49 6.04
C GLU A 760 -26.51 21.35 6.63
N THR A 761 -27.02 22.46 7.17
CA THR A 761 -28.46 22.84 7.26
C THR A 761 -28.57 24.12 8.10
N ARG A 762 -28.50 25.27 7.44
CA ARG A 762 -29.10 26.51 7.93
C ARG A 762 -30.32 26.77 7.04
N ASP A 763 -31.52 26.54 7.55
CA ASP A 763 -32.55 27.59 7.67
C ASP A 763 -33.92 27.08 8.12
N SER A 764 -34.65 27.98 8.78
CA SER A 764 -36.10 27.98 9.08
C SER A 764 -36.65 26.98 10.11
N GLY A 765 -37.55 27.46 10.99
CA GLY A 765 -38.39 26.63 11.86
C GLY A 765 -38.40 26.99 13.35
N TYR A 766 -38.99 28.13 13.73
CA TYR A 766 -39.33 28.40 15.14
C TYR A 766 -40.48 27.50 15.62
N VAL A 767 -40.26 26.67 16.64
CA VAL A 767 -41.33 26.19 17.56
C VAL A 767 -40.78 26.10 18.98
N ASN A 768 -41.39 26.82 19.93
CA ASN A 768 -41.13 26.69 21.36
C ASN A 768 -42.03 25.61 21.99
N VAL A 769 -41.46 24.68 22.77
CA VAL A 769 -42.08 24.14 24.01
C VAL A 769 -40.99 23.91 25.07
N SER A 770 -41.36 24.07 26.33
CA SER A 770 -40.52 24.30 27.52
C SER A 770 -40.19 23.08 28.39
N GLY A 771 -39.10 23.18 29.19
CA GLY A 771 -38.74 22.31 30.33
C GLY A 771 -37.70 21.25 29.98
N VAL A 772 -36.67 20.94 30.78
CA VAL A 772 -36.52 21.07 32.25
C VAL A 772 -35.10 21.55 32.64
N THR A 773 -34.98 22.10 33.87
CA THR A 773 -33.85 22.81 34.50
C THR A 773 -32.49 22.10 34.61
N PHE A 774 -31.41 22.90 34.52
CA PHE A 774 -30.04 22.55 34.92
C PHE A 774 -29.81 22.69 36.43
N PRO A 775 -29.02 21.81 37.09
CA PRO A 775 -28.53 22.04 38.44
C PRO A 775 -27.38 23.05 38.45
N VAL A 776 -27.52 24.10 39.26
CA VAL A 776 -26.49 25.12 39.51
C VAL A 776 -25.37 24.55 40.39
N THR A 777 -24.15 25.02 40.15
CA THR A 777 -22.97 24.78 40.99
C THR A 777 -23.23 25.10 42.45
N ASN A 778 -22.96 24.17 43.37
CA ASN A 778 -22.91 24.48 44.80
C ASN A 778 -21.51 24.24 45.37
N SER A 779 -20.91 25.34 45.79
CA SER A 779 -19.64 25.42 46.52
C SER A 779 -19.77 24.75 47.90
N ARG A 780 -18.67 24.19 48.40
CA ARG A 780 -18.50 23.94 49.84
C ARG A 780 -17.21 24.61 50.32
N ALA A 781 -17.32 25.24 51.48
CA ALA A 781 -16.41 26.28 51.93
C ALA A 781 -15.06 25.77 52.47
N VAL A 782 -14.06 26.66 52.45
CA VAL A 782 -12.79 26.52 53.18
C VAL A 782 -12.66 27.68 54.17
N SER A 783 -12.34 27.36 55.41
CA SER A 783 -11.86 28.23 56.51
C SER A 783 -11.32 27.28 57.60
N LYS A 784 -10.18 27.40 58.28
CA LYS A 784 -9.21 28.46 58.64
C LYS A 784 -7.78 27.83 58.69
N GLU A 785 -6.63 28.48 58.79
CA GLU A 785 -6.12 29.86 58.61
C GLU A 785 -4.58 29.75 58.43
N ALA A 786 -3.96 30.35 57.40
CA ALA A 786 -3.32 31.68 57.37
C ALA A 786 -1.91 31.79 58.02
N LYS A 787 -0.97 32.38 57.25
CA LYS A 787 0.44 32.80 57.57
C LYS A 787 1.49 31.66 57.49
N LYS A 788 2.71 31.85 56.95
CA LYS A 788 3.48 33.03 56.47
C LYS A 788 4.54 32.52 55.44
N SER A 789 4.61 33.03 54.20
CA SER A 789 5.51 34.10 53.70
C SER A 789 6.96 33.70 53.28
N VAL A 790 7.25 33.94 51.98
CA VAL A 790 8.48 34.59 51.44
C VAL A 790 9.75 33.75 51.07
N SER A 791 10.03 33.79 49.74
CA SER A 791 11.31 33.87 48.99
C SER A 791 12.41 32.78 48.98
N GLN A 792 12.87 32.55 47.74
CA GLN A 792 14.27 32.42 47.27
C GLN A 792 15.06 31.10 47.49
N TYR A 793 15.73 30.70 46.40
CA TYR A 793 16.77 29.68 46.30
C TYR A 793 17.96 29.96 47.25
N PRO A 794 18.69 28.93 47.74
CA PRO A 794 19.94 28.57 47.03
C PRO A 794 20.36 27.07 47.03
N ASN A 795 21.16 26.75 46.01
CA ASN A 795 22.27 25.78 45.91
C ASN A 795 22.51 24.59 46.88
N SER A 796 22.74 23.43 46.23
CA SER A 796 23.85 22.46 46.38
C SER A 796 24.11 21.64 47.67
N ASN A 797 24.20 20.32 47.41
CA ASN A 797 25.05 19.28 48.02
C ASN A 797 24.68 18.63 49.37
N GLU A 798 24.78 17.28 49.33
CA GLU A 798 24.86 16.30 50.44
C GLU A 798 23.57 16.17 51.28
N VAL A 799 23.09 14.98 51.70
CA VAL A 799 23.78 13.76 52.20
C VAL A 799 23.01 12.48 51.80
N TYR A 800 23.71 11.34 51.67
CA TYR A 800 23.16 9.98 51.51
C TYR A 800 22.59 9.40 52.82
N ALA A 801 21.54 8.56 52.76
CA ALA A 801 21.46 7.30 53.51
C ALA A 801 20.29 6.38 53.08
N ASP A 802 20.56 5.07 53.11
CA ASP A 802 19.66 3.93 53.33
C ASP A 802 18.47 3.65 52.38
N PHE A 803 18.68 2.70 51.46
CA PHE A 803 17.94 1.43 51.52
C PHE A 803 18.87 0.25 51.18
N SER A 804 18.70 -0.87 51.91
CA SER A 804 19.76 -1.89 52.14
C SER A 804 20.05 -2.87 50.99
N MET A 805 21.28 -3.37 50.96
CA MET A 805 21.70 -4.56 50.20
C MET A 805 21.44 -5.85 51.01
N ASP A 806 20.45 -6.67 50.64
CA ASP A 806 20.35 -8.04 51.18
C ASP A 806 19.66 -9.03 50.21
N PHE A 807 20.17 -9.13 48.97
CA PHE A 807 19.69 -10.14 48.00
C PHE A 807 20.76 -10.77 47.09
N TYR A 808 22.06 -10.50 47.31
CA TYR A 808 23.15 -10.96 46.44
C TYR A 808 24.17 -11.91 47.10
N LYS A 809 23.71 -12.76 48.01
CA LYS A 809 24.50 -13.90 48.54
C LYS A 809 23.65 -15.18 48.53
N ASN A 810 23.86 -15.98 47.47
CA ASN A 810 23.45 -17.38 47.19
C ASN A 810 22.92 -17.46 45.74
N ALA A 811 23.44 -18.28 44.81
CA ALA A 811 24.57 -19.21 44.84
C ALA A 811 25.25 -19.31 43.44
N LYS A 812 26.36 -20.04 43.33
CA LYS A 812 27.23 -20.13 42.13
C LYS A 812 27.01 -21.42 41.30
N SER A 813 27.48 -21.37 40.04
CA SER A 813 27.96 -22.49 39.19
C SER A 813 26.88 -23.41 38.56
N SER A 814 27.13 -24.15 37.44
CA SER A 814 28.39 -24.41 36.73
C SER A 814 28.25 -24.66 35.20
N ALA A 815 29.38 -24.49 34.50
CA ALA A 815 29.83 -24.82 33.14
C ALA A 815 29.04 -25.78 32.21
N TYR A 816 29.14 -25.57 30.88
CA TYR A 816 30.10 -26.32 30.04
C TYR A 816 30.49 -25.55 28.75
N VAL A 817 31.67 -25.86 28.21
CA VAL A 817 32.39 -25.13 27.14
C VAL A 817 32.47 -25.98 25.87
N ASN A 818 32.54 -25.34 24.69
CA ASN A 818 33.37 -25.86 23.58
C ASN A 818 33.96 -24.70 22.76
N GLU A 819 35.29 -24.76 22.54
CA GLU A 819 36.07 -23.73 21.84
C GLU A 819 36.07 -23.93 20.31
N PHE A 820 36.29 -22.85 19.54
CA PHE A 820 37.16 -22.91 18.35
C PHE A 820 37.89 -21.56 18.16
N LYS A 821 39.22 -21.61 18.07
CA LYS A 821 40.11 -20.44 18.02
C LYS A 821 40.45 -20.01 16.59
N PRO A 822 40.50 -18.71 16.25
CA PRO A 822 41.16 -18.23 15.03
C PRO A 822 42.69 -18.17 15.21
N LYS A 823 43.45 -18.41 14.14
CA LYS A 823 44.93 -18.29 14.11
C LYS A 823 45.38 -16.89 13.68
N ALA A 824 46.61 -16.55 14.09
CA ALA A 824 47.15 -15.19 14.11
C ALA A 824 47.69 -14.65 12.77
N THR A 825 47.97 -13.36 12.81
CA THR A 825 48.54 -12.47 11.79
C THR A 825 50.00 -12.77 11.43
N LYS A 826 50.43 -12.23 10.27
CA LYS A 826 51.81 -11.80 10.03
C LYS A 826 51.79 -10.49 9.23
N ASP A 827 52.47 -9.47 9.75
CA ASP A 827 52.76 -8.23 9.06
C ASP A 827 53.84 -8.42 7.98
N LEU A 828 53.85 -7.55 6.97
CA LEU A 828 55.07 -7.14 6.26
C LEU A 828 54.88 -5.79 5.56
N PHE A 829 55.26 -4.69 6.23
CA PHE A 829 55.51 -3.39 5.61
C PHE A 829 57.02 -3.14 5.60
N SER A 830 57.64 -2.98 4.42
CA SER A 830 58.81 -2.09 4.18
C SER A 830 59.41 -2.25 2.79
N SER A 831 59.45 -1.16 2.00
CA SER A 831 60.43 -0.72 0.98
C SER A 831 59.70 0.09 -0.12
N ILE A 832 59.79 1.43 -0.18
CA ILE A 832 60.92 2.24 -0.72
C ILE A 832 60.95 2.19 -2.26
N ASP A 833 60.99 3.28 -3.05
CA ASP A 833 60.76 4.72 -2.81
C ASP A 833 60.71 5.49 -4.17
N THR A 834 60.07 6.66 -4.23
CA THR A 834 60.24 7.74 -5.27
C THR A 834 59.88 7.38 -6.74
N VAL A 835 59.53 8.27 -7.68
CA VAL A 835 60.03 9.63 -8.01
C VAL A 835 58.93 10.52 -8.66
N ASP A 836 59.03 11.83 -8.37
CA ASP A 836 58.54 13.05 -9.05
C ASP A 836 57.06 13.40 -9.34
N SER A 837 56.87 14.71 -9.18
CA SER A 837 55.69 15.55 -9.40
C SER A 837 55.52 16.01 -10.85
N GLN A 838 54.26 16.18 -11.29
CA GLN A 838 53.88 17.28 -12.18
C GLN A 838 52.38 17.62 -12.07
N GLN A 839 52.04 18.89 -12.30
CA GLN A 839 50.67 19.42 -12.29
C GLN A 839 49.87 18.91 -13.49
N SER A 840 48.58 18.62 -13.32
CA SER A 840 47.65 18.61 -14.47
C SER A 840 46.20 18.89 -14.08
N THR A 841 45.46 19.34 -15.09
CA THR A 841 44.09 19.88 -15.04
C THR A 841 43.02 18.79 -14.93
N SER A 842 41.82 19.23 -14.53
CA SER A 842 40.56 18.46 -14.51
C SER A 842 40.35 17.57 -15.74
N GLN A 843 40.20 16.26 -15.52
CA GLN A 843 39.91 15.27 -16.56
C GLN A 843 38.49 14.72 -16.51
N CYS A 844 37.94 14.52 -17.71
CA CYS A 844 36.64 13.93 -17.98
C CYS A 844 36.64 12.41 -17.72
N LEU A 845 35.52 11.87 -17.26
CA LEU A 845 35.32 10.43 -17.07
C LEU A 845 34.61 9.81 -18.27
N VAL A 846 35.34 8.97 -19.02
CA VAL A 846 34.94 7.74 -19.74
C VAL A 846 35.84 7.58 -20.97
N THR A 847 36.64 6.51 -20.98
CA THR A 847 37.45 6.10 -22.15
C THR A 847 36.93 4.76 -22.64
N MET A 848 36.28 4.74 -23.81
CA MET A 848 35.80 3.52 -24.47
C MET A 848 36.66 3.22 -25.70
N HIS A 849 37.09 1.97 -25.84
CA HIS A 849 38.04 1.56 -26.88
C HIS A 849 37.45 1.66 -28.30
N LYS A 850 38.10 2.47 -29.14
CA LYS A 850 37.80 2.60 -30.58
C LYS A 850 38.44 1.41 -31.33
N ARG A 851 37.66 0.66 -32.12
CA ARG A 851 38.22 -0.38 -33.00
C ARG A 851 38.99 0.27 -34.16
N VAL A 852 40.24 -0.14 -34.34
CA VAL A 852 41.04 0.17 -35.54
C VAL A 852 40.68 -0.84 -36.63
N ALA A 853 40.64 -0.38 -37.89
CA ALA A 853 40.41 -1.22 -39.06
C ALA A 853 41.66 -1.21 -39.94
N ASP A 854 42.36 -2.34 -40.01
CA ASP A 854 43.45 -2.54 -40.96
C ASP A 854 42.93 -2.93 -42.34
N THR A 855 43.58 -2.42 -43.38
CA THR A 855 43.10 -2.47 -44.76
C THR A 855 44.21 -2.88 -45.72
N THR A 856 44.09 -4.03 -46.39
CA THR A 856 44.76 -4.39 -47.67
C THR A 856 44.32 -5.81 -48.09
N MET A 857 44.15 -6.20 -49.36
CA MET A 857 44.00 -5.47 -50.64
C MET A 857 43.48 -6.46 -51.72
N CYS A 858 42.60 -6.00 -52.64
CA CYS A 858 42.39 -6.47 -54.03
C CYS A 858 42.13 -7.97 -54.36
N SER A 859 41.35 -8.36 -55.39
CA SER A 859 40.96 -7.68 -56.64
C SER A 859 39.73 -8.32 -57.33
N ASN A 860 39.21 -7.64 -58.37
CA ASN A 860 38.35 -8.14 -59.46
C ASN A 860 36.86 -8.43 -59.11
N LEU A 861 35.84 -7.94 -59.85
CA LEU A 861 35.78 -7.24 -61.16
C LEU A 861 34.75 -6.09 -61.15
N VAL A 862 34.95 -5.11 -62.03
CA VAL A 862 34.26 -3.80 -62.04
C VAL A 862 33.48 -3.60 -63.34
N LYS A 863 32.27 -2.99 -63.28
CA LYS A 863 31.84 -1.90 -64.18
C LYS A 863 30.58 -1.16 -63.70
N LYS A 864 30.37 0.05 -64.23
CA LYS A 864 29.68 1.19 -63.58
C LYS A 864 28.46 1.70 -64.38
N LYS A 865 27.54 2.34 -63.61
CA LYS A 865 26.68 3.51 -63.92
C LYS A 865 25.34 3.34 -64.71
N LYS A 866 24.29 3.85 -64.03
CA LYS A 866 23.12 4.64 -64.50
C LYS A 866 22.10 3.99 -65.45
N LEU A 867 20.81 4.18 -65.13
CA LEU A 867 19.73 4.80 -65.94
C LEU A 867 18.38 4.67 -65.16
N LYS A 868 17.72 5.81 -64.82
CA LYS A 868 16.46 6.38 -65.38
C LYS A 868 15.14 5.85 -64.78
N ILE A 869 14.18 6.77 -64.61
CA ILE A 869 12.84 6.58 -64.05
C ILE A 869 11.79 6.66 -65.18
N LYS A 870 10.61 6.06 -64.93
CA LYS A 870 9.33 6.06 -65.70
C LYS A 870 9.20 4.93 -66.74
N PRO A 871 7.96 4.54 -67.09
CA PRO A 871 6.86 4.09 -66.20
C PRO A 871 6.27 2.75 -66.76
N PHE A 872 5.18 2.21 -66.23
CA PHE A 872 4.07 1.57 -66.99
C PHE A 872 2.91 1.18 -66.04
N GLY A 873 1.69 1.02 -66.57
CA GLY A 873 0.45 0.78 -65.80
C GLY A 873 -0.55 -0.12 -66.53
N PHE A 874 -1.85 0.24 -66.44
CA PHE A 874 -3.07 -0.56 -66.76
C PHE A 874 -3.40 -1.60 -65.66
N GLU A 875 -4.59 -1.57 -65.04
CA GLU A 875 -5.92 -1.95 -65.57
C GLU A 875 -5.89 -3.43 -66.02
N ASP A 876 -6.67 -4.32 -65.42
CA ASP A 876 -8.13 -4.33 -65.57
C ASP A 876 -8.92 -5.04 -64.43
N ASN A 877 -10.26 -4.99 -64.51
CA ASN A 877 -11.27 -5.77 -63.76
C ASN A 877 -11.55 -5.41 -62.27
N LEU A 878 -12.61 -4.64 -62.03
CA LEU A 878 -13.97 -5.21 -61.99
C LEU A 878 -15.07 -4.14 -61.98
N ASN A 879 -16.03 -4.26 -62.90
CA ASN A 879 -17.30 -3.55 -62.84
C ASN A 879 -18.10 -3.95 -61.59
N GLY A 880 -18.77 -2.98 -60.97
CA GLY A 880 -19.54 -3.20 -59.76
C GLY A 880 -20.30 -1.96 -59.31
N GLU A 881 -21.20 -1.46 -60.15
CA GLU A 881 -22.16 -0.43 -59.73
C GLU A 881 -22.96 -0.92 -58.52
N LYS A 882 -22.78 -0.25 -57.39
CA LYS A 882 -23.70 -0.32 -56.26
C LYS A 882 -24.03 1.11 -55.85
N ALA A 883 -25.30 1.48 -55.99
CA ALA A 883 -25.80 2.78 -55.59
C ALA A 883 -25.54 2.99 -54.08
N GLU A 884 -24.62 3.91 -53.75
CA GLU A 884 -24.48 4.38 -52.38
C GLU A 884 -25.72 5.19 -52.01
N THR A 885 -26.52 4.64 -51.12
CA THR A 885 -27.62 5.36 -50.49
C THR A 885 -27.01 6.53 -49.71
N ILE A 886 -27.39 7.77 -50.04
CA ILE A 886 -26.89 8.96 -49.36
C ILE A 886 -27.46 9.00 -47.94
N VAL A 887 -26.75 8.39 -46.99
CA VAL A 887 -27.05 8.51 -45.57
C VAL A 887 -26.61 9.90 -45.12
N GLU A 888 -27.59 10.77 -44.84
CA GLU A 888 -27.32 12.14 -44.38
C GLU A 888 -26.63 12.10 -43.01
N LYS A 889 -25.32 12.40 -42.98
CA LYS A 889 -24.55 12.42 -41.72
C LYS A 889 -25.08 13.51 -40.79
N VAL A 890 -25.14 13.20 -39.50
CA VAL A 890 -25.56 14.12 -38.43
C VAL A 890 -24.34 14.49 -37.58
N PRO A 891 -24.13 15.77 -37.20
CA PRO A 891 -22.97 16.17 -36.42
C PRO A 891 -22.96 15.53 -35.02
N PRO A 892 -21.83 14.98 -34.54
CA PRO A 892 -21.73 14.32 -33.23
C PRO A 892 -22.32 15.15 -32.10
N THR A 893 -23.06 14.53 -31.17
CA THR A 893 -23.71 15.25 -30.05
C THR A 893 -22.70 15.81 -29.04
N SER A 894 -21.61 15.09 -28.80
CA SER A 894 -20.47 15.52 -27.98
C SER A 894 -19.68 16.63 -28.66
N LEU A 895 -19.50 17.77 -27.98
CA LEU A 895 -18.69 18.89 -28.49
C LEU A 895 -17.21 18.52 -28.66
N ILE A 896 -16.71 17.60 -27.82
CA ILE A 896 -15.33 17.10 -27.91
C ILE A 896 -15.15 16.26 -29.18
N ASP A 897 -16.11 15.41 -29.51
CA ASP A 897 -16.01 14.52 -30.68
C ASP A 897 -16.32 15.24 -31.98
N PHE A 898 -17.21 16.24 -31.95
CA PHE A 898 -17.42 17.20 -33.04
C PHE A 898 -16.12 17.94 -33.43
N VAL A 899 -15.38 18.49 -32.46
CA VAL A 899 -14.11 19.18 -32.73
C VAL A 899 -13.01 18.21 -33.21
N LYS A 900 -12.99 16.96 -32.72
CA LYS A 900 -12.10 15.92 -33.26
C LYS A 900 -12.41 15.62 -34.73
N GLU A 901 -13.68 15.50 -35.09
CA GLU A 901 -14.08 15.22 -36.48
C GLU A 901 -13.70 16.37 -37.42
N ILE A 902 -13.89 17.63 -37.00
CA ILE A 902 -13.38 18.80 -37.72
C ILE A 902 -11.85 18.74 -37.87
N LYS A 903 -11.10 18.38 -36.81
CA LYS A 903 -9.63 18.26 -36.86
C LYS A 903 -9.13 17.12 -37.76
N ILE A 904 -9.93 16.08 -37.97
CA ILE A 904 -9.60 14.96 -38.87
C ILE A 904 -9.89 15.32 -40.33
N LEU A 905 -10.91 16.15 -40.57
CA LEU A 905 -11.40 16.46 -41.91
C LEU A 905 -10.84 17.77 -42.50
N LEU A 906 -10.50 18.76 -41.69
CA LEU A 906 -9.78 19.95 -42.13
C LEU A 906 -8.26 19.72 -42.09
N GLU A 907 -7.58 20.25 -43.10
CA GLU A 907 -6.12 20.32 -43.14
C GLU A 907 -5.57 21.21 -42.01
N THR A 908 -4.30 21.02 -41.65
CA THR A 908 -3.67 21.68 -40.49
C THR A 908 -3.75 23.22 -40.55
N GLU A 909 -3.70 23.83 -41.73
CA GLU A 909 -3.83 25.29 -41.90
C GLU A 909 -5.28 25.76 -41.77
N HIS A 910 -6.21 25.10 -42.46
CA HIS A 910 -7.65 25.34 -42.34
C HIS A 910 -8.17 25.13 -40.91
N TYR A 911 -7.60 24.18 -40.16
CA TYR A 911 -7.91 23.98 -38.74
C TYR A 911 -7.36 25.11 -37.84
N LYS A 912 -6.20 25.70 -38.17
CA LYS A 912 -5.72 26.92 -37.49
C LYS A 912 -6.63 28.12 -37.79
N GLU A 913 -7.03 28.31 -39.05
CA GLU A 913 -7.98 29.36 -39.47
C GLU A 913 -9.31 29.23 -38.70
N PHE A 914 -9.82 28.00 -38.57
CA PHE A 914 -11.00 27.66 -37.75
C PHE A 914 -10.84 28.00 -36.25
N GLN A 915 -9.69 27.67 -35.64
CA GLN A 915 -9.45 28.00 -34.23
C GLN A 915 -9.33 29.51 -33.98
N LEU A 916 -8.70 30.23 -34.91
CA LEU A 916 -8.57 31.68 -34.86
C LEU A 916 -9.93 32.38 -35.03
N SER A 917 -10.77 31.92 -35.98
CA SER A 917 -12.07 32.54 -36.23
C SER A 917 -13.05 32.37 -35.05
N ILE A 918 -13.06 31.22 -34.37
CA ILE A 918 -13.85 31.04 -33.13
C ILE A 918 -13.35 31.98 -32.02
N SER A 919 -12.03 32.16 -31.89
CA SER A 919 -11.43 33.05 -30.89
C SER A 919 -11.77 34.51 -31.18
N ALA A 920 -11.71 34.92 -32.45
CA ALA A 920 -12.08 36.24 -32.92
C ALA A 920 -13.58 36.53 -32.69
N TYR A 921 -14.48 35.63 -33.12
CA TYR A 921 -15.92 35.76 -32.89
C TYR A 921 -16.28 35.90 -31.41
N LYS A 922 -15.65 35.11 -30.52
CA LYS A 922 -15.88 35.20 -29.07
C LYS A 922 -15.38 36.51 -28.45
N LYS A 923 -14.39 37.18 -29.03
CA LYS A 923 -13.85 38.46 -28.55
C LYS A 923 -14.56 39.67 -29.15
N GLY A 924 -14.72 39.71 -30.47
CA GLY A 924 -15.23 40.87 -31.23
C GLY A 924 -16.72 40.80 -31.58
N GLY A 925 -17.31 39.61 -31.64
CA GLY A 925 -18.74 39.42 -31.89
C GLY A 925 -19.21 39.56 -33.35
N ASP A 926 -18.33 39.90 -34.30
CA ASP A 926 -18.69 40.02 -35.72
C ASP A 926 -19.13 38.67 -36.30
N TYR A 927 -20.42 38.57 -36.61
CA TYR A 927 -21.06 37.36 -37.10
C TYR A 927 -20.91 37.18 -38.61
N GLU A 928 -20.87 38.26 -39.40
CA GLU A 928 -20.82 38.19 -40.87
C GLU A 928 -19.47 37.66 -41.34
N ASP A 929 -18.37 38.16 -40.79
CA ASP A 929 -17.04 37.66 -41.14
C ASP A 929 -16.79 36.25 -40.58
N PHE A 930 -17.36 35.92 -39.41
CA PHE A 930 -17.33 34.54 -38.91
C PHE A 930 -18.11 33.59 -39.83
N LEU A 931 -19.28 33.97 -40.32
CA LEU A 931 -20.10 33.18 -41.24
C LEU A 931 -19.39 32.96 -42.59
N LYS A 932 -18.76 34.00 -43.16
CA LYS A 932 -17.95 33.89 -44.39
C LYS A 932 -16.82 32.86 -44.23
N ILE A 933 -16.08 32.91 -43.12
CA ILE A 933 -14.98 31.97 -42.84
C ILE A 933 -15.53 30.54 -42.67
N LEU A 934 -16.61 30.34 -41.92
CA LEU A 934 -17.23 29.02 -41.78
C LEU A 934 -17.73 28.47 -43.13
N CYS A 935 -18.33 29.31 -43.97
CA CYS A 935 -18.77 28.88 -45.30
C CYS A 935 -17.60 28.53 -46.21
N LYS A 936 -16.50 29.29 -46.20
CA LYS A 936 -15.25 28.94 -46.90
C LYS A 936 -14.71 27.57 -46.46
N LEU A 937 -14.66 27.32 -45.15
CA LEU A 937 -14.10 26.08 -44.58
C LEU A 937 -14.98 24.84 -44.80
N PHE A 938 -16.30 24.99 -44.77
CA PHE A 938 -17.26 23.86 -44.81
C PHE A 938 -18.12 23.81 -46.10
N GLN A 939 -17.71 24.51 -47.16
CA GLN A 939 -18.44 24.65 -48.43
C GLN A 939 -18.65 23.33 -49.20
N ASN A 940 -17.86 22.30 -48.88
CA ASN A 940 -17.92 20.97 -49.49
C ASN A 940 -19.16 20.21 -48.99
N ASN A 941 -19.98 19.68 -49.91
CA ASN A 941 -21.20 18.94 -49.59
C ASN A 941 -20.98 17.78 -48.60
N LYS A 942 -19.79 17.17 -48.58
CA LYS A 942 -19.44 16.10 -47.61
C LYS A 942 -19.23 16.60 -46.17
N MET A 943 -19.13 17.91 -45.91
CA MET A 943 -18.89 18.49 -44.58
C MET A 943 -20.01 19.44 -44.11
N PHE A 944 -21.06 19.66 -44.90
CA PHE A 944 -22.16 20.58 -44.57
C PHE A 944 -22.89 20.24 -43.24
N TYR A 945 -22.91 18.95 -42.86
CA TYR A 945 -23.45 18.53 -41.56
C TYR A 945 -22.67 19.10 -40.37
N LEU A 946 -21.36 19.34 -40.53
CA LEU A 946 -20.53 20.00 -39.51
C LEU A 946 -20.84 21.49 -39.45
N LEU A 947 -21.11 22.15 -40.59
CA LEU A 947 -21.59 23.53 -40.60
C LEU A 947 -22.88 23.67 -39.78
N LYS A 948 -23.88 22.78 -39.96
CA LYS A 948 -25.09 22.78 -39.10
C LYS A 948 -24.77 22.60 -37.60
N GLY A 949 -23.72 21.83 -37.27
CA GLY A 949 -23.24 21.68 -35.89
C GLY A 949 -22.59 22.94 -35.28
N MET A 950 -22.16 23.91 -36.10
CA MET A 950 -21.52 25.16 -35.62
C MET A 950 -22.45 26.06 -34.81
N LYS A 951 -23.77 25.87 -34.89
CA LYS A 951 -24.78 26.55 -34.05
C LYS A 951 -24.46 26.51 -32.54
N ARG A 952 -23.71 25.51 -32.09
CA ARG A 952 -23.27 25.34 -30.69
C ARG A 952 -22.22 26.35 -30.23
N PHE A 953 -21.53 27.02 -31.15
CA PHE A 953 -20.47 28.01 -30.86
C PHE A 953 -20.95 29.46 -30.99
N LEU A 954 -22.16 29.67 -31.52
CA LEU A 954 -22.78 30.98 -31.70
C LEU A 954 -23.45 31.48 -30.42
N LYS A 955 -23.44 32.80 -30.23
CA LYS A 955 -24.26 33.50 -29.22
C LYS A 955 -25.75 33.32 -29.53
N GLU A 956 -26.63 33.32 -28.52
CA GLU A 956 -28.07 33.07 -28.69
C GLU A 956 -28.72 33.95 -29.78
N GLU A 957 -28.39 35.24 -29.79
CA GLU A 957 -28.86 36.23 -30.78
C GLU A 957 -28.59 35.83 -32.24
N HIS A 958 -27.48 35.12 -32.50
CA HIS A 958 -27.06 34.71 -33.84
C HIS A 958 -27.56 33.29 -34.23
N LYS A 959 -28.08 32.50 -33.29
CA LYS A 959 -28.48 31.11 -33.56
C LYS A 959 -29.73 30.97 -34.43
N ALA A 960 -30.65 31.94 -34.39
CA ALA A 960 -31.84 31.95 -35.23
C ALA A 960 -31.47 32.25 -36.69
N ILE A 961 -30.69 33.32 -36.90
CA ILE A 961 -30.20 33.75 -38.21
C ILE A 961 -29.35 32.65 -38.87
N PHE A 962 -28.48 31.97 -38.10
CA PHE A 962 -27.68 30.86 -38.61
C PHE A 962 -28.50 29.62 -38.98
N GLN A 963 -29.58 29.35 -38.24
CA GLN A 963 -30.47 28.23 -38.57
C GLN A 963 -31.16 28.49 -39.92
N ASP A 964 -31.75 29.67 -40.08
CA ASP A 964 -32.42 30.10 -41.31
C ASP A 964 -31.45 30.07 -42.51
N TYR A 965 -30.21 30.55 -42.34
CA TYR A 965 -29.15 30.41 -43.34
C TYR A 965 -28.87 28.93 -43.70
N CYS A 966 -28.68 28.06 -42.70
CA CYS A 966 -28.40 26.64 -42.94
C CYS A 966 -29.55 25.86 -43.59
N ASP A 967 -30.78 26.35 -43.49
CA ASP A 967 -31.96 25.72 -44.08
C ASP A 967 -32.26 26.30 -45.48
N ASN A 968 -32.08 27.62 -45.69
CA ASN A 968 -32.19 28.28 -46.99
C ASN A 968 -31.05 27.92 -47.98
N VAL A 969 -29.82 27.68 -47.50
CA VAL A 969 -28.71 27.19 -48.35
C VAL A 969 -29.01 25.80 -48.96
N LYS A 970 -29.93 25.03 -48.36
CA LYS A 970 -30.35 23.71 -48.85
C LYS A 970 -31.43 23.79 -49.96
N LEU A 971 -31.99 24.96 -50.23
CA LEU A 971 -33.04 25.19 -51.24
C LEU A 971 -32.50 25.72 -52.58
N ASN A 972 -31.23 26.13 -52.64
CA ASN A 972 -30.57 26.71 -53.83
C ASN A 972 -29.34 25.89 -54.31
N ARG A 973 -29.31 24.57 -54.06
CA ARG A 973 -28.24 23.65 -54.50
C ARG A 973 -28.77 22.26 -54.83
#